data_AF-A0A833JCU6-F1
#
_entry.id   AF-A0A833JCU6-F1
#
_cell.length_a   1.000
_cell.length_b   1.000
_cell.length_c   1.000
_cell.angle_alpha   90.00
_cell.angle_beta   90.00
_cell.angle_gamma   90.00
#
_symmetry.space_group_name_H-M   'P 1'
#
loop_
_entity.id
_entity.type
_entity.pdbx_description
1 polymer ?
#
loop_
_entity_poly.entity_id
_entity_poly.type
_entity_poly.pdbx_seq_one_letter_code
_entity_poly.pdbx_strand_id
1 'polypeptide(L)'
;MLSVIKKSSLLFLLLFMSCSRNSSISNNNLSSSGHSDDIIKGSGIIFDQQWYLKNTGQKTYSKINATPGIDLNLPFPNFYTGKGINVLVSDTGIDFSHQDLKENLLENSSLDFVNNPNANLSNFNLLDKKENDHGTNVAGMIGGSYNKENGFRGIAPAVKLASANYMSEVLDRTIISDFNMKMKIYNNALDKKIHLINESYSNSEFIPHIFYVDEQDEILYEKIKKSQRDNEKGFIIVKLAGNYTCDAKIALDVAKIIAQKLVLQIDKKTSKDSEEKSLEKLLEKFKKEVFRLYTNSIDENSFHSLTENQIEILKAIRPHLSIMDDQTTNPYIITVSALSANGNIAYYSSIGANIWITGLGGGESSPTVSDGVYRRSPLQPNSFPKILTTRIAGREKDLHSRTDFDKGILPENEMFNYTAEFTGTSAAAPSITGVIALMLEANPKLSFRDVKYILAKTANKDKLTPDPKPSCIKILEKIGEFNNSFSELWNKGWTVNAAGNSFHNYYGFGLIDADKAIQMAINNYKSPFENKPSEEKWYKSGNMQELLGREPRIQAGNSFFHEIEVPDETIIEAIQVTPYFDAYKADGISVEIISPSGTHSTLLYPGNSLIKFDQKVTGAQYPANFYDDKDSHNAAYTSNAFYEENSKGKWRIILKNHNTIDPNNSLTFFQFAAWKLNIIGHKN
;
A
#
# COMPACT_ATOMS: atom_id res chain seq x y z
N MET A 1 -31.52 29.09 36.67
CA MET A 1 -32.24 28.72 37.91
C MET A 1 -33.05 27.46 37.60
N LEU A 2 -32.53 26.24 37.76
CA LEU A 2 -32.31 25.42 38.97
C LEU A 2 -33.58 24.87 39.68
N SER A 3 -33.61 23.53 39.76
CA SER A 3 -34.40 22.59 40.59
C SER A 3 -35.88 22.38 40.23
N VAL A 4 -36.43 21.18 39.93
CA VAL A 4 -36.30 19.77 40.40
C VAL A 4 -36.92 19.50 41.77
N ILE A 5 -37.90 18.57 41.81
CA ILE A 5 -38.18 17.45 42.76
C ILE A 5 -39.38 16.67 42.14
N LYS A 6 -39.28 15.43 41.57
CA LYS A 6 -39.17 14.05 42.13
C LYS A 6 -40.31 13.69 43.11
N LYS A 7 -40.96 12.51 43.18
CA LYS A 7 -40.67 11.10 42.81
C LYS A 7 -41.92 10.25 43.21
N SER A 8 -42.33 9.17 42.51
CA SER A 8 -42.14 7.72 42.84
C SER A 8 -43.35 6.96 42.24
N SER A 9 -43.36 5.72 41.71
CA SER A 9 -42.67 4.44 41.99
C SER A 9 -42.65 3.54 40.72
N LEU A 10 -41.53 2.92 40.30
CA LEU A 10 -41.13 1.48 40.45
C LEU A 10 -42.17 0.44 39.92
N LEU A 11 -42.07 -0.21 38.73
CA LEU A 11 -41.14 -1.21 38.12
C LEU A 11 -41.47 -2.70 38.43
N PHE A 12 -41.46 -3.54 37.36
CA PHE A 12 -41.52 -5.03 37.18
C PHE A 12 -42.85 -5.55 36.57
N LEU A 13 -42.94 -6.43 35.54
CA LEU A 13 -42.01 -7.11 34.61
C LEU A 13 -42.84 -7.91 33.54
N LEU A 14 -42.24 -8.20 32.37
CA LEU A 14 -42.44 -9.33 31.41
C LEU A 14 -43.43 -9.30 30.21
N LEU A 15 -42.79 -9.38 29.03
CA LEU A 15 -42.95 -10.27 27.84
C LEU A 15 -44.09 -10.09 26.79
N PHE A 16 -43.64 -9.70 25.58
CA PHE A 16 -43.97 -10.14 24.20
C PHE A 16 -45.38 -10.66 23.82
N MET A 17 -46.00 -10.01 22.80
CA MET A 17 -46.28 -10.63 21.48
C MET A 17 -46.87 -9.64 20.44
N SER A 18 -46.30 -9.67 19.22
CA SER A 18 -46.89 -9.48 17.87
C SER A 18 -48.14 -8.61 17.64
N CYS A 19 -48.07 -7.64 16.71
CA CYS A 19 -48.60 -7.80 15.35
C CYS A 19 -48.42 -6.54 14.47
N SER A 20 -48.26 -6.85 13.18
CA SER A 20 -48.07 -6.02 12.00
C SER A 20 -49.30 -5.21 11.59
N ARG A 21 -49.09 -4.13 10.81
CA ARG A 21 -50.04 -3.72 9.76
C ARG A 21 -49.36 -2.91 8.64
N ASN A 22 -49.62 -3.39 7.43
CA ASN A 22 -49.27 -2.84 6.12
C ASN A 22 -49.84 -1.45 5.87
N SER A 23 -49.14 -0.65 5.05
CA SER A 23 -49.79 0.21 4.06
C SER A 23 -48.98 0.22 2.77
N SER A 24 -49.71 0.02 1.69
CA SER A 24 -49.31 -0.18 0.30
C SER A 24 -48.92 1.13 -0.39
N ILE A 25 -47.80 1.13 -1.12
CA ILE A 25 -47.51 2.11 -2.16
C ILE A 25 -47.48 1.39 -3.51
N SER A 26 -48.20 1.98 -4.47
CA SER A 26 -48.52 1.47 -5.80
C SER A 26 -47.32 1.45 -6.74
N ASN A 27 -47.08 0.27 -7.32
CA ASN A 27 -46.25 0.06 -8.50
C ASN A 27 -46.88 0.72 -9.73
N ASN A 28 -46.10 1.48 -10.48
CA ASN A 28 -46.36 1.76 -11.89
C ASN A 28 -45.04 1.71 -12.68
N ASN A 29 -44.92 0.63 -13.46
CA ASN A 29 -44.28 0.50 -14.78
C ASN A 29 -42.80 0.90 -14.94
N LEU A 30 -41.89 -0.02 -14.60
CA LEU A 30 -40.77 -0.34 -15.49
C LEU A 30 -41.18 -1.50 -16.39
N SER A 31 -41.30 -1.24 -17.69
CA SER A 31 -41.50 -2.27 -18.71
C SER A 31 -40.25 -3.14 -18.82
N SER A 32 -40.41 -4.39 -18.41
CA SER A 32 -39.46 -5.48 -18.58
C SER A 32 -39.29 -5.85 -20.06
N SER A 33 -38.10 -5.62 -20.61
CA SER A 33 -37.54 -6.46 -21.67
C SER A 33 -36.50 -7.36 -21.02
N GLY A 34 -36.84 -8.62 -20.82
CA GLY A 34 -36.16 -9.51 -19.89
C GLY A 34 -34.74 -9.89 -20.28
N HIS A 35 -33.92 -10.13 -19.25
CA HIS A 35 -32.83 -11.11 -19.14
C HIS A 35 -32.71 -11.41 -17.63
N SER A 36 -32.46 -12.67 -17.25
CA SER A 36 -32.41 -13.14 -15.86
C SER A 36 -31.40 -12.36 -15.00
N ASP A 37 -31.88 -11.71 -13.94
CA ASP A 37 -31.07 -11.01 -12.95
C ASP A 37 -30.25 -12.01 -12.11
N ASP A 38 -28.92 -12.02 -12.27
CA ASP A 38 -27.97 -12.83 -11.49
C ASP A 38 -27.81 -12.28 -10.05
N ILE A 39 -28.83 -12.48 -9.22
CA ILE A 39 -28.74 -12.20 -7.77
C ILE A 39 -27.88 -13.28 -7.12
N ILE A 40 -26.61 -12.97 -6.83
CA ILE A 40 -25.72 -13.88 -6.10
C ILE A 40 -26.00 -13.76 -4.59
N LYS A 41 -26.64 -14.79 -4.03
CA LYS A 41 -26.80 -14.96 -2.58
C LYS A 41 -25.47 -15.44 -2.00
N GLY A 42 -24.92 -14.71 -1.04
CA GLY A 42 -23.67 -15.09 -0.36
C GLY A 42 -23.89 -16.24 0.61
N SER A 43 -23.57 -17.47 0.19
CA SER A 43 -23.60 -18.68 1.02
C SER A 43 -22.82 -19.81 0.33
N GLY A 44 -22.08 -20.61 1.10
CA GLY A 44 -21.34 -21.78 0.63
C GLY A 44 -20.09 -22.03 1.47
N ILE A 45 -19.59 -23.26 1.51
CA ILE A 45 -18.50 -23.65 2.42
C ILE A 45 -17.24 -22.79 2.24
N ILE A 46 -16.89 -22.45 0.99
CA ILE A 46 -15.77 -21.56 0.69
C ILE A 46 -16.15 -20.09 0.90
N PHE A 47 -17.36 -19.68 0.47
CA PHE A 47 -17.83 -18.30 0.64
C PHE A 47 -17.80 -17.85 2.11
N ASP A 48 -18.22 -18.72 3.02
CA ASP A 48 -18.29 -18.43 4.45
C ASP A 48 -16.89 -18.22 5.06
N GLN A 49 -15.83 -18.63 4.37
CA GLN A 49 -14.44 -18.37 4.73
C GLN A 49 -13.85 -17.12 4.05
N GLN A 50 -14.52 -16.52 3.07
CA GLN A 50 -14.07 -15.28 2.41
C GLN A 50 -14.43 -14.05 3.25
N TRP A 51 -13.78 -13.91 4.42
CA TRP A 51 -14.04 -12.84 5.39
C TRP A 51 -13.99 -11.43 4.79
N TYR A 52 -13.14 -11.21 3.80
CA TYR A 52 -13.03 -9.92 3.12
C TYR A 52 -14.32 -9.52 2.38
N LEU A 53 -15.14 -10.49 1.95
CA LEU A 53 -16.45 -10.23 1.36
C LEU A 53 -17.52 -10.00 2.43
N LYS A 54 -17.51 -10.80 3.49
CA LYS A 54 -18.44 -10.70 4.62
C LYS A 54 -17.82 -11.29 5.89
N ASN A 55 -17.48 -10.45 6.85
CA ASN A 55 -16.79 -10.86 8.06
C ASN A 55 -17.75 -11.02 9.24
N THR A 56 -18.02 -12.27 9.60
CA THR A 56 -18.79 -12.67 10.79
C THR A 56 -17.90 -13.23 11.91
N GLY A 57 -16.59 -13.01 11.84
CA GLY A 57 -15.61 -13.52 12.81
C GLY A 57 -15.07 -14.92 12.48
N GLN A 58 -15.14 -15.34 11.22
CA GLN A 58 -14.59 -16.61 10.75
C GLN A 58 -13.05 -16.64 10.84
N LYS A 59 -12.49 -17.85 10.86
CA LYS A 59 -11.04 -18.06 10.93
C LYS A 59 -10.37 -18.16 9.57
N THR A 60 -11.09 -18.52 8.51
CA THR A 60 -10.47 -18.71 7.18
C THR A 60 -9.27 -19.65 7.28
N TYR A 61 -9.48 -20.78 7.99
CA TYR A 61 -8.45 -21.79 8.28
C TYR A 61 -7.20 -21.30 9.05
N SER A 62 -7.21 -20.05 9.52
CA SER A 62 -6.21 -19.52 10.44
C SER A 62 -6.53 -19.91 11.89
N LYS A 63 -5.75 -19.39 12.83
CA LYS A 63 -5.81 -19.81 14.23
C LYS A 63 -6.56 -18.81 15.09
N ILE A 64 -6.44 -17.53 14.77
CA ILE A 64 -7.16 -16.41 15.38
C ILE A 64 -8.39 -16.07 14.53
N ASN A 65 -9.47 -15.63 15.16
CA ASN A 65 -10.67 -15.18 14.45
C ASN A 65 -10.44 -13.78 13.85
N ALA A 66 -11.09 -13.51 12.71
CA ALA A 66 -11.26 -12.13 12.27
C ALA A 66 -12.07 -11.35 13.30
N THR A 67 -11.86 -10.03 13.37
CA THR A 67 -12.74 -9.14 14.12
C THR A 67 -13.99 -8.88 13.27
N PRO A 68 -15.20 -9.24 13.74
CA PRO A 68 -16.42 -9.08 12.95
C PRO A 68 -16.62 -7.67 12.41
N GLY A 69 -17.12 -7.57 11.17
CA GLY A 69 -17.36 -6.29 10.50
C GLY A 69 -16.13 -5.59 9.90
N ILE A 70 -14.91 -6.11 10.10
CA ILE A 70 -13.74 -5.66 9.33
C ILE A 70 -13.75 -6.37 7.98
N ASP A 71 -14.37 -5.77 6.98
CA ASP A 71 -14.54 -6.29 5.61
C ASP A 71 -14.75 -5.14 4.61
N LEU A 72 -14.98 -5.46 3.34
CA LEU A 72 -15.22 -4.49 2.27
C LEU A 72 -16.58 -3.78 2.38
N ASN A 73 -17.45 -4.21 3.30
CA ASN A 73 -18.84 -3.77 3.41
C ASN A 73 -19.59 -3.86 2.06
N LEU A 74 -19.54 -5.02 1.39
CA LEU A 74 -20.28 -5.26 0.16
C LEU A 74 -21.79 -5.34 0.42
N PRO A 75 -22.65 -4.78 -0.46
CA PRO A 75 -24.10 -4.92 -0.33
C PRO A 75 -24.54 -6.37 -0.59
N PHE A 76 -25.37 -6.93 0.28
CA PHE A 76 -25.94 -8.27 0.09
C PHE A 76 -27.48 -8.25 0.08
N PRO A 77 -28.13 -8.83 -0.95
CA PRO A 77 -27.53 -9.42 -2.15
C PRO A 77 -26.81 -8.38 -3.03
N ASN A 78 -25.82 -8.82 -3.81
CA ASN A 78 -25.08 -7.90 -4.68
C ASN A 78 -25.88 -7.67 -5.96
N PHE A 79 -26.20 -6.41 -6.25
CA PHE A 79 -26.83 -5.99 -7.50
C PHE A 79 -25.82 -5.71 -8.61
N TYR A 80 -24.59 -5.36 -8.23
CA TYR A 80 -23.46 -5.13 -9.11
C TYR A 80 -22.46 -6.28 -8.96
N THR A 81 -21.91 -6.71 -10.08
CA THR A 81 -21.02 -7.87 -10.21
C THR A 81 -19.73 -7.55 -10.97
N GLY A 82 -19.54 -6.33 -11.45
CA GLY A 82 -18.47 -5.88 -12.34
C GLY A 82 -18.76 -6.13 -13.83
N LYS A 83 -20.02 -6.41 -14.19
CA LYS A 83 -20.38 -6.73 -15.58
C LYS A 83 -20.04 -5.57 -16.52
N GLY A 84 -19.39 -5.91 -17.64
CA GLY A 84 -18.97 -4.91 -18.64
C GLY A 84 -17.68 -4.18 -18.30
N ILE A 85 -17.06 -4.47 -17.15
CA ILE A 85 -15.79 -3.88 -16.76
C ILE A 85 -14.64 -4.83 -17.10
N ASN A 86 -13.67 -4.29 -17.84
CA ASN A 86 -12.44 -4.97 -18.20
C ASN A 86 -11.32 -4.58 -17.23
N VAL A 87 -10.65 -5.58 -16.65
CA VAL A 87 -9.55 -5.42 -15.71
C VAL A 87 -8.32 -6.14 -16.24
N LEU A 88 -7.16 -5.48 -16.24
CA LEU A 88 -5.86 -6.10 -16.52
C LEU A 88 -5.12 -6.29 -15.20
N VAL A 89 -4.66 -7.51 -14.94
CA VAL A 89 -3.76 -7.82 -13.82
C VAL A 89 -2.33 -7.87 -14.36
N SER A 90 -1.52 -6.89 -13.96
CA SER A 90 -0.09 -6.84 -14.26
C SER A 90 0.66 -7.47 -13.10
N ASP A 91 1.13 -8.71 -13.28
CA ASP A 91 1.62 -9.57 -12.19
C ASP A 91 2.49 -10.72 -12.76
N THR A 92 2.62 -11.85 -12.08
CA THR A 92 3.31 -13.07 -12.56
C THR A 92 2.54 -13.79 -13.66
N GLY A 93 1.24 -13.54 -13.73
CA GLY A 93 0.33 -14.02 -14.76
C GLY A 93 -0.91 -14.70 -14.18
N ILE A 94 -1.93 -14.91 -15.01
CA ILE A 94 -3.19 -15.55 -14.62
C ILE A 94 -3.31 -16.93 -15.27
N ASP A 95 -3.67 -17.94 -14.46
CA ASP A 95 -4.10 -19.24 -14.94
C ASP A 95 -5.58 -19.20 -15.37
N PHE A 96 -5.82 -18.99 -16.65
CA PHE A 96 -7.18 -19.05 -17.22
C PHE A 96 -7.69 -20.47 -17.47
N SER A 97 -6.92 -21.51 -17.17
CA SER A 97 -7.45 -22.88 -17.12
C SER A 97 -8.23 -23.17 -15.83
N HIS A 98 -8.02 -22.34 -14.79
CA HIS A 98 -8.73 -22.44 -13.53
C HIS A 98 -10.25 -22.29 -13.73
N GLN A 99 -11.02 -23.22 -13.15
CA GLN A 99 -12.47 -23.33 -13.36
C GLN A 99 -13.24 -22.04 -13.06
N ASP A 100 -12.80 -21.28 -12.05
CA ASP A 100 -13.44 -20.03 -11.64
C ASP A 100 -12.87 -18.79 -12.36
N LEU A 101 -11.86 -18.92 -13.23
CA LEU A 101 -11.28 -17.78 -13.96
C LEU A 101 -11.53 -17.85 -15.47
N LYS A 102 -11.66 -19.06 -16.03
CA LYS A 102 -11.82 -19.29 -17.48
C LYS A 102 -12.94 -18.48 -18.11
N GLU A 103 -14.10 -18.38 -17.45
CA GLU A 103 -15.28 -17.68 -17.98
C GLU A 103 -15.09 -16.15 -18.02
N ASN A 104 -14.15 -15.64 -17.22
CA ASN A 104 -13.85 -14.23 -17.13
C ASN A 104 -12.65 -13.82 -17.99
N LEU A 105 -12.06 -14.72 -18.79
CA LEU A 105 -11.03 -14.33 -19.76
C LEU A 105 -11.56 -13.23 -20.72
N LEU A 106 -10.79 -12.15 -20.83
CA LEU A 106 -10.91 -11.17 -21.89
C LEU A 106 -10.05 -11.60 -23.08
N GLU A 107 -10.71 -12.10 -24.13
CA GLU A 107 -10.02 -12.61 -25.31
C GLU A 107 -9.12 -11.54 -25.97
N ASN A 108 -7.99 -12.02 -26.52
CA ASN A 108 -7.02 -11.25 -27.29
C ASN A 108 -6.59 -9.95 -26.59
N SER A 109 -6.40 -10.00 -25.27
CA SER A 109 -6.07 -8.83 -24.45
C SER A 109 -4.93 -9.06 -23.45
N SER A 110 -4.47 -10.30 -23.29
CA SER A 110 -3.33 -10.63 -22.43
C SER A 110 -2.00 -10.40 -23.14
N LEU A 111 -0.99 -9.94 -22.38
CA LEU A 111 0.38 -9.74 -22.79
C LEU A 111 1.26 -10.83 -22.18
N ASP A 112 1.94 -11.59 -23.03
CA ASP A 112 2.92 -12.59 -22.64
C ASP A 112 4.33 -12.11 -22.99
N PHE A 113 5.07 -11.63 -21.98
CA PHE A 113 6.45 -11.18 -22.09
C PHE A 113 7.47 -12.33 -22.00
N VAL A 114 7.06 -13.51 -21.53
CA VAL A 114 7.94 -14.67 -21.33
C VAL A 114 8.19 -15.39 -22.64
N ASN A 115 7.12 -15.82 -23.32
CA ASN A 115 7.24 -16.65 -24.52
C ASN A 115 7.30 -15.81 -25.80
N ASN A 116 6.98 -14.52 -25.71
CA ASN A 116 6.96 -13.63 -26.85
C ASN A 116 7.42 -12.22 -26.45
N PRO A 117 8.71 -11.87 -26.56
CA PRO A 117 9.19 -10.54 -26.17
C PRO A 117 8.56 -9.37 -26.98
N ASN A 118 7.89 -9.64 -28.11
CA ASN A 118 7.08 -8.65 -28.80
C ASN A 118 5.67 -8.45 -28.20
N ALA A 119 5.28 -9.31 -27.25
CA ALA A 119 4.00 -9.35 -26.54
C ALA A 119 2.78 -9.46 -27.47
N ASN A 120 2.79 -10.39 -28.43
CA ASN A 120 1.58 -10.63 -29.23
C ASN A 120 0.47 -11.13 -28.31
N LEU A 121 -0.74 -10.62 -28.55
CA LEU A 121 -1.95 -10.95 -27.81
C LEU A 121 -2.17 -12.47 -27.84
N SER A 122 -2.23 -13.10 -26.66
CA SER A 122 -2.51 -14.54 -26.53
C SER A 122 -3.86 -14.75 -25.84
N ASN A 123 -4.58 -15.79 -26.27
CA ASN A 123 -5.82 -16.24 -25.62
C ASN A 123 -5.56 -17.24 -24.49
N PHE A 124 -4.31 -17.71 -24.34
CA PHE A 124 -3.95 -18.78 -23.43
C PHE A 124 -2.61 -18.46 -22.78
N ASN A 125 -2.64 -18.04 -21.51
CA ASN A 125 -1.47 -18.18 -20.65
C ASN A 125 -1.49 -19.61 -20.11
N LEU A 126 -0.75 -20.51 -20.77
CA LEU A 126 -0.22 -21.66 -20.05
C LEU A 126 0.88 -21.07 -19.16
N LEU A 127 0.51 -20.69 -17.93
CA LEU A 127 1.52 -20.33 -16.94
C LEU A 127 2.54 -21.47 -16.87
N ASP A 128 3.82 -21.11 -16.88
CA ASP A 128 4.86 -22.10 -16.69
C ASP A 128 4.60 -22.79 -15.34
N LYS A 129 4.81 -24.12 -15.27
CA LYS A 129 4.62 -24.87 -14.03
C LYS A 129 5.53 -24.39 -12.89
N LYS A 130 6.59 -23.65 -13.22
CA LYS A 130 7.51 -23.00 -12.28
C LYS A 130 7.01 -21.64 -11.79
N GLU A 131 6.04 -21.03 -12.47
CA GLU A 131 5.49 -19.73 -12.09
C GLU A 131 4.77 -19.80 -10.74
N ASN A 132 4.89 -18.75 -9.93
CA ASN A 132 4.18 -18.67 -8.66
C ASN A 132 2.67 -18.39 -8.84
N ASP A 133 1.88 -18.62 -7.78
CA ASP A 133 0.42 -18.45 -7.85
C ASP A 133 -0.06 -16.99 -7.77
N HIS A 134 0.84 -16.01 -7.64
CA HIS A 134 0.53 -14.65 -7.18
C HIS A 134 -0.49 -13.94 -8.08
N GLY A 135 -0.27 -13.86 -9.39
CA GLY A 135 -1.21 -13.21 -10.32
C GLY A 135 -2.55 -13.92 -10.40
N THR A 136 -2.56 -15.25 -10.23
CA THR A 136 -3.80 -16.05 -10.15
C THR A 136 -4.55 -15.79 -8.85
N ASN A 137 -3.85 -15.62 -7.72
CA ASN A 137 -4.44 -15.22 -6.44
C ASN A 137 -5.10 -13.84 -6.55
N VAL A 138 -4.42 -12.87 -7.16
CA VAL A 138 -4.91 -11.51 -7.42
C VAL A 138 -6.17 -11.55 -8.30
N ALA A 139 -6.13 -12.28 -9.41
CA ALA A 139 -7.24 -12.42 -10.33
C ALA A 139 -8.50 -13.02 -9.68
N GLY A 140 -8.35 -14.08 -8.88
CA GLY A 140 -9.46 -14.71 -8.15
C GLY A 140 -10.14 -13.77 -7.17
N MET A 141 -9.36 -12.94 -6.48
CA MET A 141 -9.89 -11.98 -5.52
C MET A 141 -10.70 -10.88 -6.21
N ILE A 142 -10.20 -10.35 -7.34
CA ILE A 142 -10.91 -9.35 -8.13
C ILE A 142 -12.18 -9.95 -8.73
N GLY A 143 -12.01 -11.01 -9.52
CA GLY A 143 -12.98 -11.46 -10.51
C GLY A 143 -13.04 -12.97 -10.67
N GLY A 144 -12.85 -13.74 -9.60
CA GLY A 144 -13.28 -15.14 -9.59
C GLY A 144 -14.77 -15.24 -9.90
N SER A 145 -15.15 -15.95 -10.95
CA SER A 145 -16.55 -16.20 -11.29
C SER A 145 -17.26 -16.96 -10.17
N TYR A 146 -18.57 -16.76 -10.05
CA TYR A 146 -19.34 -17.41 -9.00
C TYR A 146 -19.42 -18.92 -9.22
N ASN A 147 -18.85 -19.66 -8.28
CA ASN A 147 -18.89 -21.11 -8.27
C ASN A 147 -20.15 -21.59 -7.52
N LYS A 148 -21.07 -22.22 -8.25
CA LYS A 148 -22.34 -22.71 -7.70
C LYS A 148 -22.20 -23.90 -6.76
N GLU A 149 -21.09 -24.65 -6.84
CA GLU A 149 -20.88 -25.87 -6.07
C GLU A 149 -20.38 -25.58 -4.66
N ASN A 150 -19.41 -24.65 -4.52
CA ASN A 150 -18.76 -24.35 -3.24
C ASN A 150 -18.99 -22.91 -2.74
N GLY A 151 -19.62 -22.06 -3.56
CA GLY A 151 -19.97 -20.68 -3.24
C GLY A 151 -18.85 -19.66 -3.48
N PHE A 152 -17.65 -20.08 -3.91
CA PHE A 152 -16.54 -19.16 -4.17
C PHE A 152 -16.93 -18.04 -5.14
N ARG A 153 -16.42 -16.84 -4.90
CA ARG A 153 -16.50 -15.72 -5.85
C ARG A 153 -15.46 -14.66 -5.56
N GLY A 154 -15.06 -13.91 -6.59
CA GLY A 154 -14.38 -12.64 -6.44
C GLY A 154 -15.31 -11.55 -5.91
N ILE A 155 -14.71 -10.38 -5.70
CA ILE A 155 -15.42 -9.16 -5.30
C ILE A 155 -16.39 -8.73 -6.41
N ALA A 156 -15.88 -8.71 -7.65
CA ALA A 156 -16.60 -8.38 -8.86
C ALA A 156 -16.61 -9.59 -9.81
N PRO A 157 -17.45 -10.61 -9.56
CA PRO A 157 -17.38 -11.91 -10.21
C PRO A 157 -17.72 -11.96 -11.71
N ALA A 158 -18.21 -10.86 -12.31
CA ALA A 158 -18.60 -10.77 -13.72
C ALA A 158 -17.72 -9.81 -14.55
N VAL A 159 -16.58 -9.35 -13.99
CA VAL A 159 -15.57 -8.62 -14.77
C VAL A 159 -14.97 -9.51 -15.85
N LYS A 160 -14.40 -8.89 -16.88
CA LYS A 160 -13.48 -9.57 -17.80
C LYS A 160 -12.04 -9.25 -17.42
N LEU A 161 -11.17 -10.26 -17.44
CA LEU A 161 -9.81 -10.26 -16.95
C LEU A 161 -8.82 -10.44 -18.10
N ALA A 162 -7.81 -9.59 -18.16
CA ALA A 162 -6.62 -9.76 -18.98
C ALA A 162 -5.40 -9.90 -18.08
N SER A 163 -4.36 -10.58 -18.58
CA SER A 163 -3.10 -10.80 -17.86
C SER A 163 -1.97 -10.03 -18.53
N ALA A 164 -1.06 -9.46 -17.76
CA ALA A 164 0.29 -9.12 -18.22
C ALA A 164 1.29 -9.75 -17.25
N ASN A 165 2.07 -10.74 -17.71
CA ASN A 165 3.05 -11.46 -16.87
C ASN A 165 4.36 -10.67 -16.66
N TYR A 166 4.22 -9.38 -16.34
CA TYR A 166 5.31 -8.42 -16.12
C TYR A 166 6.28 -8.83 -15.00
N MET A 167 5.77 -9.56 -14.01
CA MET A 167 6.53 -10.04 -12.84
C MET A 167 6.77 -11.54 -12.86
N SER A 168 6.61 -12.21 -14.00
CA SER A 168 6.89 -13.64 -14.12
C SER A 168 8.30 -13.97 -13.61
N GLU A 169 8.41 -15.03 -12.79
CA GLU A 169 9.68 -15.50 -12.25
C GLU A 169 10.61 -16.07 -13.32
N VAL A 170 10.05 -16.49 -14.46
CA VAL A 170 10.80 -17.07 -15.59
C VAL A 170 11.09 -16.05 -16.71
N LEU A 171 10.78 -14.77 -16.49
CA LEU A 171 10.99 -13.71 -17.48
C LEU A 171 12.48 -13.38 -17.64
N ASP A 172 12.99 -13.45 -18.88
CA ASP A 172 14.32 -12.95 -19.21
C ASP A 172 14.31 -11.43 -19.41
N ARG A 173 14.67 -10.71 -18.34
CA ARG A 173 14.74 -9.23 -18.31
C ARG A 173 15.87 -8.65 -19.16
N THR A 174 16.74 -9.45 -19.77
CA THR A 174 17.77 -8.95 -20.69
C THR A 174 17.21 -8.63 -22.07
N ILE A 175 16.04 -9.15 -22.41
CA ILE A 175 15.44 -9.05 -23.75
C ILE A 175 14.45 -7.88 -23.85
N ILE A 176 13.82 -7.48 -22.75
CA ILE A 176 12.88 -6.38 -22.70
C ILE A 176 13.02 -5.57 -21.41
N SER A 177 13.06 -4.24 -21.55
CA SER A 177 13.15 -3.34 -20.40
C SER A 177 11.80 -3.13 -19.70
N ASP A 178 11.85 -2.77 -18.42
CA ASP A 178 10.66 -2.44 -17.63
C ASP A 178 9.84 -1.31 -18.26
N PHE A 179 10.50 -0.27 -18.78
CA PHE A 179 9.84 0.81 -19.51
C PHE A 179 9.04 0.29 -20.72
N ASN A 180 9.65 -0.55 -21.56
CA ASN A 180 9.00 -1.09 -22.75
C ASN A 180 7.81 -1.98 -22.40
N MET A 181 7.91 -2.77 -21.32
CA MET A 181 6.78 -3.57 -20.83
C MET A 181 5.64 -2.70 -20.33
N LYS A 182 5.92 -1.69 -19.48
CA LYS A 182 4.89 -0.76 -18.98
C LYS A 182 4.22 0.01 -20.11
N MET A 183 4.99 0.51 -21.07
CA MET A 183 4.44 1.15 -22.27
C MET A 183 3.52 0.22 -23.07
N LYS A 184 3.90 -1.05 -23.25
CA LYS A 184 3.03 -2.05 -23.89
C LYS A 184 1.75 -2.31 -23.09
N ILE A 185 1.84 -2.42 -21.75
CA ILE A 185 0.67 -2.58 -20.87
C ILE A 185 -0.29 -1.40 -21.03
N TYR A 186 0.20 -0.17 -20.93
CA TYR A 186 -0.63 1.04 -21.00
C TYR A 186 -1.20 1.27 -22.40
N ASN A 187 -0.46 0.95 -23.47
CA ASN A 187 -1.01 0.98 -24.82
C ASN A 187 -2.09 -0.08 -25.02
N ASN A 188 -1.85 -1.31 -24.60
CA ASN A 188 -2.84 -2.38 -24.66
C ASN A 188 -4.09 -2.04 -23.84
N ALA A 189 -3.94 -1.39 -22.69
CA ALA A 189 -5.07 -0.94 -21.89
C ALA A 189 -5.99 0.01 -22.66
N LEU A 190 -5.41 0.98 -23.39
CA LEU A 190 -6.17 1.89 -24.25
C LEU A 190 -6.80 1.15 -25.45
N ASP A 191 -6.03 0.31 -26.13
CA ASP A 191 -6.47 -0.40 -27.34
C ASP A 191 -7.60 -1.40 -27.05
N LYS A 192 -7.56 -2.06 -25.89
CA LYS A 192 -8.52 -3.09 -25.45
C LYS A 192 -9.60 -2.55 -24.53
N LYS A 193 -9.64 -1.23 -24.30
CA LYS A 193 -10.61 -0.59 -23.39
C LYS A 193 -10.61 -1.26 -22.01
N ILE A 194 -9.41 -1.48 -21.48
CA ILE A 194 -9.22 -1.89 -20.09
C ILE A 194 -9.56 -0.68 -19.22
N HIS A 195 -10.47 -0.85 -18.28
CA HIS A 195 -10.90 0.22 -17.38
C HIS A 195 -10.00 0.30 -16.16
N LEU A 196 -9.48 -0.84 -15.70
CA LEU A 196 -8.70 -0.96 -14.46
C LEU A 196 -7.43 -1.76 -14.71
N ILE A 197 -6.31 -1.26 -14.21
CA ILE A 197 -5.05 -2.00 -14.14
C ILE A 197 -4.74 -2.23 -12.66
N ASN A 198 -4.60 -3.50 -12.27
CA ASN A 198 -4.09 -3.87 -10.96
C ASN A 198 -2.58 -4.13 -11.05
N GLU A 199 -1.80 -3.36 -10.31
CA GLU A 199 -0.35 -3.55 -10.17
C GLU A 199 -0.01 -3.99 -8.74
N SER A 200 -0.02 -5.30 -8.53
CA SER A 200 0.28 -5.92 -7.23
C SER A 200 1.76 -6.30 -7.08
N TYR A 201 2.66 -5.41 -7.55
CA TYR A 201 4.11 -5.55 -7.42
C TYR A 201 4.76 -4.20 -7.09
N SER A 202 6.02 -4.27 -6.63
CA SER A 202 6.91 -3.11 -6.49
C SER A 202 8.25 -3.42 -7.17
N ASN A 203 8.89 -2.36 -7.67
CA ASN A 203 10.11 -2.46 -8.44
C ASN A 203 11.38 -2.59 -7.57
N SER A 204 11.32 -2.31 -6.26
CA SER A 204 12.42 -2.69 -5.36
C SER A 204 12.11 -2.62 -3.87
N GLU A 205 13.00 -3.28 -3.12
CA GLU A 205 12.99 -3.30 -1.67
C GLU A 205 14.00 -2.27 -1.14
N PHE A 206 13.50 -1.17 -0.57
CA PHE A 206 14.27 -0.18 0.18
C PHE A 206 15.36 0.60 -0.58
N ILE A 207 15.46 0.50 -1.91
CA ILE A 207 16.25 1.45 -2.71
C ILE A 207 15.29 2.54 -3.14
N PRO A 208 15.46 3.80 -2.69
CA PRO A 208 14.60 4.87 -3.12
C PRO A 208 14.87 5.18 -4.61
N HIS A 209 14.03 4.63 -5.47
CA HIS A 209 14.04 4.92 -6.92
C HIS A 209 13.64 6.33 -7.23
N ILE A 210 12.94 6.96 -6.29
CA ILE A 210 12.55 8.36 -6.31
C ILE A 210 13.74 9.29 -6.60
N PHE A 211 15.01 8.92 -6.34
CA PHE A 211 16.17 9.78 -6.66
C PHE A 211 16.82 9.54 -8.02
N TYR A 212 16.39 8.50 -8.74
CA TYR A 212 17.01 8.04 -9.99
C TYR A 212 16.05 8.07 -11.18
N VAL A 213 15.02 8.93 -11.10
CA VAL A 213 14.01 9.09 -12.15
C VAL A 213 14.68 9.61 -13.42
N ASP A 214 14.55 8.87 -14.52
CA ASP A 214 15.09 9.24 -15.82
C ASP A 214 13.99 9.75 -16.78
N GLU A 215 14.36 10.06 -18.02
CA GLU A 215 13.43 10.56 -19.05
C GLU A 215 12.28 9.58 -19.35
N GLN A 216 12.51 8.26 -19.19
CA GLN A 216 11.52 7.23 -19.44
C GLN A 216 10.39 7.24 -18.41
N ASP A 217 10.72 7.51 -17.14
CA ASP A 217 9.72 7.61 -16.08
C ASP A 217 8.81 8.82 -16.25
N GLU A 218 9.36 9.96 -16.70
CA GLU A 218 8.57 11.15 -17.06
C GLU A 218 7.61 10.86 -18.24
N ILE A 219 8.04 10.06 -19.22
CA ILE A 219 7.17 9.60 -20.32
C ILE A 219 6.02 8.72 -19.79
N LEU A 220 6.31 7.80 -18.87
CA LEU A 220 5.28 6.96 -18.24
C LEU A 220 4.31 7.80 -17.40
N TYR A 221 4.82 8.77 -16.63
CA TYR A 221 4.00 9.70 -15.85
C TYR A 221 3.00 10.45 -16.74
N GLU A 222 3.48 11.05 -17.83
CA GLU A 222 2.64 11.78 -18.77
C GLU A 222 1.65 10.87 -19.51
N LYS A 223 2.03 9.62 -19.81
CA LYS A 223 1.11 8.62 -20.40
C LYS A 223 -0.05 8.32 -19.45
N ILE A 224 0.24 8.07 -18.17
CA ILE A 224 -0.78 7.79 -17.15
C ILE A 224 -1.67 9.02 -16.97
N LYS A 225 -1.09 10.20 -16.78
CA LYS A 225 -1.81 11.47 -16.61
C LYS A 225 -2.76 11.76 -17.78
N LYS A 226 -2.32 11.59 -19.02
CA LYS A 226 -3.16 11.77 -20.22
C LYS A 226 -4.33 10.79 -20.26
N SER A 227 -4.11 9.53 -19.89
CA SER A 227 -5.20 8.55 -19.83
C SER A 227 -6.33 8.96 -18.88
N GLN A 228 -6.05 9.78 -17.86
CA GLN A 228 -7.08 10.26 -16.91
C GLN A 228 -7.92 11.43 -17.43
N ARG A 229 -7.56 12.07 -18.55
CA ARG A 229 -8.23 13.27 -19.08
C ARG A 229 -9.32 12.96 -20.11
N ASP A 230 -9.30 11.77 -20.69
CA ASP A 230 -10.07 11.47 -21.90
C ASP A 230 -11.52 11.00 -21.66
N ASN A 231 -11.99 11.00 -20.40
CA ASN A 231 -13.36 10.76 -19.89
C ASN A 231 -14.18 9.56 -20.43
N GLU A 232 -13.71 8.83 -21.44
CA GLU A 232 -14.38 7.65 -22.01
C GLU A 232 -13.40 6.57 -22.52
N LYS A 233 -12.07 6.82 -22.49
CA LYS A 233 -11.04 5.90 -23.07
C LYS A 233 -9.79 5.70 -22.21
N GLY A 234 -9.83 6.11 -20.95
CA GLY A 234 -8.73 5.97 -19.99
C GLY A 234 -8.71 4.63 -19.24
N PHE A 235 -7.71 4.47 -18.38
CA PHE A 235 -7.65 3.38 -17.41
C PHE A 235 -7.29 3.92 -16.03
N ILE A 236 -7.75 3.27 -14.97
CA ILE A 236 -7.39 3.58 -13.59
C ILE A 236 -6.36 2.57 -13.10
N ILE A 237 -5.24 3.03 -12.55
CA ILE A 237 -4.23 2.16 -11.94
C ILE A 237 -4.46 2.10 -10.42
N VAL A 238 -4.56 0.88 -9.90
CA VAL A 238 -4.51 0.59 -8.46
C VAL A 238 -3.19 -0.11 -8.17
N LYS A 239 -2.37 0.48 -7.31
CA LYS A 239 -1.04 -0.02 -7.00
C LYS A 239 -0.87 -0.24 -5.50
N LEU A 240 -0.18 -1.31 -5.14
CA LEU A 240 0.16 -1.59 -3.76
C LEU A 240 1.16 -0.56 -3.17
N ALA A 241 1.16 -0.40 -1.84
CA ALA A 241 2.10 0.47 -1.15
C ALA A 241 3.49 -0.16 -0.89
N GLY A 242 3.55 -1.49 -0.78
CA GLY A 242 4.76 -2.26 -0.44
C GLY A 242 4.60 -3.08 0.85
N ASN A 243 5.45 -4.11 1.03
CA ASN A 243 5.38 -5.06 2.15
C ASN A 243 6.58 -4.99 3.10
N TYR A 244 7.29 -3.85 3.11
CA TYR A 244 8.64 -3.76 3.67
C TYR A 244 8.71 -3.01 5.01
N THR A 245 7.58 -2.71 5.65
CA THR A 245 7.63 -2.07 6.98
C THR A 245 8.26 -3.00 7.99
N CYS A 246 9.33 -2.51 8.61
CA CYS A 246 10.13 -3.25 9.57
C CYS A 246 10.70 -4.56 9.00
N ASP A 247 10.97 -4.68 7.70
CA ASP A 247 11.49 -5.91 7.12
C ASP A 247 12.98 -6.16 7.49
N ALA A 248 13.38 -7.43 7.56
CA ALA A 248 14.70 -7.87 8.00
C ALA A 248 15.81 -7.69 6.94
N LYS A 249 15.49 -7.36 5.69
CA LYS A 249 16.47 -7.35 4.60
C LYS A 249 17.64 -6.41 4.83
N ILE A 250 17.38 -5.18 5.30
CA ILE A 250 18.46 -4.23 5.63
C ILE A 250 19.37 -4.82 6.72
N ALA A 251 18.78 -5.49 7.71
CA ALA A 251 19.52 -6.13 8.79
C ALA A 251 20.36 -7.32 8.31
N LEU A 252 19.90 -8.07 7.31
CA LEU A 252 20.71 -9.08 6.63
C LEU A 252 21.90 -8.48 5.89
N ASP A 253 21.74 -7.31 5.27
CA ASP A 253 22.84 -6.61 4.59
C ASP A 253 23.87 -6.05 5.58
N VAL A 254 23.41 -5.45 6.68
CA VAL A 254 24.30 -5.00 7.77
C VAL A 254 25.04 -6.20 8.41
N ALA A 255 24.35 -7.32 8.62
CA ALA A 255 24.96 -8.55 9.10
C ALA A 255 26.09 -9.06 8.18
N LYS A 256 25.93 -8.96 6.85
CA LYS A 256 27.02 -9.29 5.89
C LYS A 256 28.24 -8.40 6.10
N ILE A 257 28.04 -7.09 6.28
CA ILE A 257 29.14 -6.13 6.52
C ILE A 257 29.89 -6.47 7.82
N ILE A 258 29.16 -6.79 8.90
CA ILE A 258 29.76 -7.20 10.17
C ILE A 258 30.59 -8.48 9.98
N ALA A 259 30.04 -9.49 9.29
CA ALA A 259 30.75 -10.73 9.02
C ALA A 259 32.07 -10.50 8.25
N GLN A 260 32.03 -9.67 7.21
CA GLN A 260 33.22 -9.31 6.42
C GLN A 260 34.30 -8.63 7.27
N LYS A 261 33.91 -7.66 8.11
CA LYS A 261 34.85 -6.97 9.02
C LYS A 261 35.52 -7.94 10.00
N LEU A 262 34.77 -8.89 10.55
CA LEU A 262 35.30 -9.88 11.49
C LEU A 262 36.30 -10.83 10.82
N VAL A 263 36.02 -11.29 9.59
CA VAL A 263 36.98 -12.12 8.82
C VAL A 263 38.28 -11.37 8.58
N LEU A 264 38.21 -10.11 8.14
CA LEU A 264 39.41 -9.27 7.91
C LEU A 264 40.24 -9.02 9.17
N GLN A 265 39.62 -9.07 10.36
CA GLN A 265 40.32 -8.95 11.64
C GLN A 265 40.99 -10.27 12.07
N ILE A 266 40.39 -11.41 11.72
CA ILE A 266 40.88 -12.75 12.07
C ILE A 266 42.04 -13.17 11.15
N ASP A 267 41.95 -12.88 9.85
CA ASP A 267 42.83 -13.44 8.83
C ASP A 267 43.80 -12.43 8.21
N LYS A 268 44.88 -12.10 8.93
CA LYS A 268 46.01 -11.34 8.36
C LYS A 268 47.08 -12.22 7.67
N LYS A 269 46.90 -13.55 7.57
CA LYS A 269 47.99 -14.49 7.21
C LYS A 269 47.63 -15.76 6.40
N THR A 270 46.44 -15.93 5.83
CA THR A 270 46.05 -17.20 5.15
C THR A 270 45.64 -17.01 3.68
N SER A 271 45.31 -18.11 3.00
CA SER A 271 44.95 -18.14 1.56
C SER A 271 43.49 -17.74 1.33
N LYS A 272 43.18 -17.19 0.14
CA LYS A 272 41.82 -16.75 -0.26
C LYS A 272 40.72 -17.79 0.00
N ASP A 273 40.98 -19.06 -0.28
CA ASP A 273 40.02 -20.16 -0.10
C ASP A 273 39.61 -20.39 1.38
N SER A 274 40.50 -20.04 2.32
CA SER A 274 40.21 -20.16 3.76
C SER A 274 39.42 -18.98 4.31
N GLU A 275 39.60 -17.78 3.74
CA GLU A 275 38.82 -16.59 4.05
C GLU A 275 37.36 -16.75 3.58
N GLU A 276 37.16 -17.28 2.37
CA GLU A 276 35.82 -17.46 1.77
C GLU A 276 34.97 -18.44 2.60
N LYS A 277 35.53 -19.60 2.97
CA LYS A 277 34.84 -20.57 3.84
C LYS A 277 34.53 -20.01 5.24
N SER A 278 35.42 -19.19 5.78
CA SER A 278 35.20 -18.54 7.08
C SER A 278 34.07 -17.51 7.00
N LEU A 279 34.01 -16.75 5.91
CA LEU A 279 32.95 -15.78 5.64
C LEU A 279 31.59 -16.44 5.47
N GLU A 280 31.48 -17.50 4.67
CA GLU A 280 30.23 -18.24 4.49
C GLU A 280 29.67 -18.75 5.82
N LYS A 281 30.53 -19.35 6.65
CA LYS A 281 30.13 -19.88 7.96
C LYS A 281 29.66 -18.78 8.91
N LEU A 282 30.35 -17.63 8.94
CA LEU A 282 29.93 -16.46 9.72
C LEU A 282 28.61 -15.89 9.22
N LEU A 283 28.46 -15.78 7.90
CA LEU A 283 27.25 -15.25 7.29
C LEU A 283 26.03 -16.12 7.61
N GLU A 284 26.15 -17.44 7.52
CA GLU A 284 25.07 -18.37 7.92
C GLU A 284 24.72 -18.24 9.41
N LYS A 285 25.72 -18.07 10.28
CA LYS A 285 25.48 -17.78 11.70
C LYS A 285 24.70 -16.47 11.88
N PHE A 286 25.10 -15.41 11.19
CA PHE A 286 24.43 -14.12 11.29
C PHE A 286 23.03 -14.12 10.66
N LYS A 287 22.79 -14.81 9.54
CA LYS A 287 21.44 -14.97 8.96
C LYS A 287 20.49 -15.63 9.97
N LYS A 288 20.94 -16.70 10.62
CA LYS A 288 20.17 -17.37 11.69
C LYS A 288 19.91 -16.42 12.87
N GLU A 289 20.91 -15.62 13.23
CA GLU A 289 20.79 -14.64 14.32
C GLU A 289 19.83 -13.51 13.98
N VAL A 290 19.90 -12.94 12.78
CA VAL A 290 18.94 -11.94 12.27
C VAL A 290 17.54 -12.53 12.31
N PHE A 291 17.34 -13.75 11.80
CA PHE A 291 16.05 -14.41 11.86
C PHE A 291 15.56 -14.60 13.30
N ARG A 292 16.43 -15.02 14.22
CA ARG A 292 16.11 -15.16 15.65
C ARG A 292 15.67 -13.83 16.28
N LEU A 293 16.42 -12.75 16.03
CA LEU A 293 16.11 -11.39 16.50
C LEU A 293 14.86 -10.79 15.84
N TYR A 294 14.57 -11.22 14.62
CA TYR A 294 13.40 -10.80 13.87
C TYR A 294 12.13 -11.53 14.33
N THR A 295 12.27 -12.76 14.79
CA THR A 295 11.15 -13.67 15.07
C THR A 295 10.78 -13.85 16.53
N ASN A 296 11.68 -13.53 17.45
CA ASN A 296 11.40 -13.58 18.88
C ASN A 296 10.70 -12.30 19.36
N SER A 297 9.77 -12.47 20.31
CA SER A 297 9.33 -11.34 21.14
C SER A 297 10.53 -10.80 21.90
N ILE A 298 10.83 -9.51 21.74
CA ILE A 298 11.86 -8.82 22.51
C ILE A 298 11.11 -8.02 23.56
N ASP A 299 11.36 -8.24 24.84
CA ASP A 299 10.82 -7.41 25.91
C ASP A 299 11.89 -6.41 26.40
N GLU A 300 11.53 -5.56 27.36
CA GLU A 300 12.49 -4.59 27.91
C GLU A 300 13.73 -5.26 28.53
N ASN A 301 13.55 -6.43 29.17
CA ASN A 301 14.65 -7.17 29.78
C ASN A 301 15.61 -7.75 28.73
N SER A 302 15.09 -8.10 27.56
CA SER A 302 15.86 -8.69 26.47
C SER A 302 16.95 -7.76 25.95
N PHE A 303 16.76 -6.43 25.98
CA PHE A 303 17.72 -5.47 25.46
C PHE A 303 19.05 -5.41 26.23
N HIS A 304 19.01 -5.61 27.56
CA HIS A 304 20.22 -5.59 28.39
C HIS A 304 21.18 -6.76 28.14
N SER A 305 20.68 -7.83 27.51
CA SER A 305 21.45 -9.04 27.22
C SER A 305 22.05 -9.07 25.81
N LEU A 306 21.76 -8.04 24.99
CA LEU A 306 22.20 -8.00 23.61
C LEU A 306 23.70 -7.65 23.50
N THR A 307 24.40 -8.38 22.65
CA THR A 307 25.74 -8.04 22.19
C THR A 307 25.71 -6.82 21.26
N GLU A 308 26.85 -6.12 21.12
CA GLU A 308 26.98 -4.98 20.20
C GLU A 308 26.55 -5.32 18.77
N ASN A 309 26.96 -6.48 18.25
CA ASN A 309 26.57 -6.93 16.91
C ASN A 309 25.06 -7.14 16.76
N GLN A 310 24.40 -7.65 17.82
CA GLN A 310 22.94 -7.81 17.81
C GLN A 310 22.25 -6.44 17.84
N ILE A 311 22.76 -5.49 18.62
CA ILE A 311 22.26 -4.11 18.66
C ILE A 311 22.37 -3.47 17.28
N GLU A 312 23.52 -3.57 16.61
CA GLU A 312 23.71 -3.02 15.25
C GLU A 312 22.77 -3.66 14.22
N ILE A 313 22.54 -4.98 14.30
CA ILE A 313 21.56 -5.68 13.45
C ILE A 313 20.13 -5.19 13.73
N LEU A 314 19.75 -5.02 14.99
CA LEU A 314 18.42 -4.52 15.36
C LEU A 314 18.23 -3.06 14.92
N LYS A 315 19.26 -2.23 15.08
CA LYS A 315 19.37 -0.86 14.57
C LYS A 315 19.34 -0.78 13.05
N ALA A 316 19.36 -1.88 12.29
CA ALA A 316 19.22 -1.84 10.83
C ALA A 316 17.78 -2.06 10.36
N ILE A 317 16.89 -2.54 11.23
CA ILE A 317 15.50 -2.82 10.88
C ILE A 317 14.73 -1.49 10.87
N ARG A 318 14.10 -1.21 9.74
CA ARG A 318 13.52 0.11 9.45
C ARG A 318 12.13 -0.01 8.85
N PRO A 319 11.25 0.98 9.05
CA PRO A 319 10.06 1.12 8.24
C PRO A 319 10.48 1.51 6.82
N HIS A 320 9.88 0.82 5.85
CA HIS A 320 9.80 1.31 4.49
C HIS A 320 8.64 2.29 4.38
N LEU A 321 8.88 3.43 3.74
CA LEU A 321 7.81 4.37 3.43
C LEU A 321 7.39 4.16 1.97
N SER A 322 6.09 4.09 1.70
CA SER A 322 5.58 3.88 0.34
C SER A 322 6.10 4.95 -0.62
N ILE A 323 6.22 6.20 -0.18
CA ILE A 323 6.83 7.32 -0.92
C ILE A 323 8.28 7.09 -1.39
N MET A 324 8.95 6.00 -0.99
CA MET A 324 10.28 5.62 -1.48
C MET A 324 10.24 4.81 -2.79
N ASP A 325 9.05 4.45 -3.26
CA ASP A 325 8.80 3.89 -4.60
C ASP A 325 8.34 5.05 -5.52
N ASP A 326 9.11 5.33 -6.56
CA ASP A 326 8.92 6.39 -7.55
C ASP A 326 7.58 6.31 -8.27
N GLN A 327 7.05 5.10 -8.47
CA GLN A 327 5.75 4.95 -9.11
C GLN A 327 4.63 5.38 -8.18
N THR A 328 4.76 5.11 -6.88
CA THR A 328 3.72 5.44 -5.91
C THR A 328 3.68 6.92 -5.54
N THR A 329 4.67 7.71 -5.97
CA THR A 329 4.63 9.18 -5.90
C THR A 329 3.87 9.78 -7.09
N ASN A 330 3.40 9.00 -8.06
CA ASN A 330 2.53 9.48 -9.12
C ASN A 330 1.09 9.69 -8.61
N PRO A 331 0.55 10.93 -8.55
CA PRO A 331 -0.77 11.20 -7.97
C PRO A 331 -1.95 10.68 -8.81
N TYR A 332 -1.69 10.27 -10.06
CA TYR A 332 -2.63 9.62 -10.96
C TYR A 332 -2.72 8.09 -10.76
N ILE A 333 -2.06 7.56 -9.73
CA ILE A 333 -2.16 6.17 -9.28
C ILE A 333 -2.87 6.15 -7.92
N ILE A 334 -3.76 5.18 -7.71
CA ILE A 334 -4.37 4.92 -6.40
C ILE A 334 -3.45 3.99 -5.61
N THR A 335 -2.66 4.55 -4.69
CA THR A 335 -1.78 3.78 -3.80
C THR A 335 -2.54 3.23 -2.60
N VAL A 336 -2.39 1.93 -2.34
CA VAL A 336 -3.20 1.19 -1.37
C VAL A 336 -2.35 0.55 -0.27
N SER A 337 -2.68 0.84 0.98
CA SER A 337 -2.12 0.15 2.16
C SER A 337 -2.98 -1.06 2.57
N ALA A 338 -2.43 -1.95 3.39
CA ALA A 338 -3.07 -3.21 3.77
C ALA A 338 -3.54 -3.25 5.21
N LEU A 339 -4.82 -3.61 5.41
CA LEU A 339 -5.40 -3.91 6.70
C LEU A 339 -5.36 -5.40 7.03
N SER A 340 -5.06 -5.72 8.28
CA SER A 340 -5.26 -7.05 8.85
C SER A 340 -6.73 -7.29 9.20
N ALA A 341 -7.11 -8.55 9.39
CA ALA A 341 -8.47 -8.96 9.75
C ALA A 341 -8.94 -8.49 11.15
N ASN A 342 -8.09 -7.79 11.91
CA ASN A 342 -8.42 -7.20 13.22
C ASN A 342 -8.65 -5.69 13.20
N GLY A 343 -8.62 -5.04 12.04
CA GLY A 343 -8.86 -3.60 11.94
C GLY A 343 -7.63 -2.71 12.18
N ASN A 344 -6.45 -3.31 12.40
CA ASN A 344 -5.17 -2.60 12.43
C ASN A 344 -4.47 -2.71 11.08
N ILE A 345 -3.60 -1.73 10.77
CA ILE A 345 -2.70 -1.85 9.63
C ILE A 345 -1.87 -3.12 9.77
N ALA A 346 -1.72 -3.86 8.67
CA ALA A 346 -0.85 -5.03 8.66
C ALA A 346 0.60 -4.59 8.90
N TYR A 347 1.35 -5.34 9.72
CA TYR A 347 2.66 -4.88 10.19
C TYR A 347 3.67 -4.72 9.03
N TYR A 348 3.49 -5.48 7.94
CA TYR A 348 4.32 -5.40 6.74
C TYR A 348 3.98 -4.20 5.86
N SER A 349 2.78 -3.62 5.98
CA SER A 349 2.28 -2.62 5.04
C SER A 349 3.18 -1.41 5.07
N SER A 350 3.75 -1.05 3.92
CA SER A 350 4.43 0.23 3.74
C SER A 350 3.43 1.35 3.97
N ILE A 351 3.92 2.45 4.54
CA ILE A 351 3.13 3.57 5.03
C ILE A 351 3.66 4.88 4.46
N GLY A 352 2.85 5.92 4.34
CA GLY A 352 3.31 7.18 3.77
C GLY A 352 2.20 8.19 3.52
N ALA A 353 2.60 9.43 3.26
CA ALA A 353 1.65 10.51 2.96
C ALA A 353 0.94 10.34 1.60
N ASN A 354 1.45 9.47 0.72
CA ASN A 354 0.90 9.17 -0.60
C ASN A 354 -0.19 8.08 -0.60
N ILE A 355 -0.41 7.38 0.52
CA ILE A 355 -1.50 6.40 0.62
C ILE A 355 -2.83 7.11 0.36
N TRP A 356 -3.63 6.60 -0.57
CA TRP A 356 -4.97 7.13 -0.83
C TRP A 356 -6.00 6.46 0.07
N ILE A 357 -6.00 5.13 0.11
CA ILE A 357 -7.03 4.33 0.77
C ILE A 357 -6.45 3.01 1.28
N THR A 358 -7.10 2.41 2.27
CA THR A 358 -6.73 1.09 2.80
C THR A 358 -7.64 0.01 2.24
N GLY A 359 -7.03 -1.05 1.72
CA GLY A 359 -7.70 -2.30 1.33
C GLY A 359 -7.43 -3.44 2.32
N LEU A 360 -8.02 -4.61 2.07
CA LEU A 360 -7.86 -5.77 2.96
C LEU A 360 -6.69 -6.65 2.48
N GLY A 361 -5.62 -6.73 3.28
CA GLY A 361 -4.47 -7.59 3.02
C GLY A 361 -4.42 -8.85 3.88
N GLY A 362 -5.20 -8.89 4.96
CA GLY A 362 -5.18 -9.98 5.94
C GLY A 362 -3.83 -10.12 6.65
N GLY A 363 -3.59 -11.29 7.24
CA GLY A 363 -2.33 -11.58 7.91
C GLY A 363 -2.12 -10.74 9.17
N GLU A 364 -0.88 -10.66 9.64
CA GLU A 364 -0.57 -10.10 10.96
C GLU A 364 -0.60 -8.57 11.01
N SER A 365 -0.91 -8.05 12.19
CA SER A 365 -0.68 -6.67 12.59
C SER A 365 0.00 -6.64 13.96
N SER A 366 0.62 -5.52 14.33
CA SER A 366 1.06 -5.34 15.72
C SER A 366 -0.19 -5.12 16.57
N PRO A 367 -0.52 -5.99 17.52
CA PRO A 367 -1.53 -5.65 18.51
C PRO A 367 -0.98 -4.51 19.38
N THR A 368 -1.83 -3.49 19.56
CA THR A 368 -1.86 -2.41 20.57
C THR A 368 -0.57 -1.69 21.03
N VAL A 369 -0.80 -0.61 21.79
CA VAL A 369 0.21 0.22 22.46
C VAL A 369 0.88 -0.47 23.65
N SER A 370 0.24 -1.46 24.27
CA SER A 370 0.65 -2.04 25.56
C SER A 370 1.57 -3.25 25.44
N ASP A 371 1.82 -3.77 24.24
CA ASP A 371 2.40 -5.11 24.07
C ASP A 371 3.94 -5.12 24.03
N GLY A 372 4.59 -4.01 24.39
CA GLY A 372 6.06 -3.88 24.37
C GLY A 372 6.64 -3.89 22.96
N VAL A 373 7.87 -4.44 22.80
CA VAL A 373 8.54 -4.61 21.51
C VAL A 373 8.11 -5.93 20.87
N TYR A 374 6.94 -5.93 20.24
CA TYR A 374 6.45 -7.12 19.57
C TYR A 374 7.17 -7.36 18.24
N ARG A 375 7.82 -8.52 18.08
CA ARG A 375 8.42 -8.95 16.80
C ARG A 375 7.95 -10.36 16.40
N ARG A 376 7.60 -10.48 15.12
CA ARG A 376 6.75 -11.49 14.49
C ARG A 376 7.48 -12.82 14.28
N SER A 377 6.90 -13.96 14.63
CA SER A 377 7.24 -15.20 13.91
C SER A 377 6.23 -15.44 12.77
N PRO A 378 6.67 -15.50 11.49
CA PRO A 378 5.85 -16.06 10.42
C PRO A 378 5.61 -17.57 10.58
N LEU A 379 6.18 -18.22 11.60
CA LEU A 379 6.14 -19.67 11.84
C LEU A 379 5.43 -20.09 13.14
N GLN A 380 4.67 -19.21 13.82
CA GLN A 380 3.85 -19.64 14.96
C GLN A 380 2.34 -19.78 14.64
N PRO A 381 1.66 -20.75 15.28
CA PRO A 381 0.29 -21.18 14.99
C PRO A 381 -0.81 -20.23 15.51
N ASN A 382 -0.61 -18.91 15.44
CA ASN A 382 -1.54 -17.88 15.92
C ASN A 382 -1.66 -16.73 14.91
N SER A 383 -1.85 -17.06 13.63
CA SER A 383 -2.03 -16.04 12.59
C SER A 383 -3.46 -15.56 12.50
N PHE A 384 -3.64 -14.27 12.21
CA PHE A 384 -4.93 -13.75 11.76
C PHE A 384 -5.29 -14.29 10.38
N PRO A 385 -6.59 -14.26 10.01
CA PRO A 385 -7.06 -14.65 8.69
C PRO A 385 -6.33 -13.89 7.58
N LYS A 386 -5.88 -14.66 6.59
CA LYS A 386 -5.36 -14.18 5.32
C LYS A 386 -6.47 -14.23 4.26
N ILE A 387 -6.16 -13.98 3.00
CA ILE A 387 -7.14 -13.96 1.92
C ILE A 387 -7.29 -15.35 1.32
N LEU A 388 -8.55 -15.83 1.28
CA LEU A 388 -8.93 -17.01 0.52
C LEU A 388 -9.21 -16.63 -0.93
N THR A 389 -8.47 -17.21 -1.86
CA THR A 389 -8.59 -16.95 -3.31
C THR A 389 -8.15 -18.16 -4.16
N THR A 390 -8.27 -18.06 -5.48
CA THR A 390 -7.87 -19.09 -6.45
C THR A 390 -6.37 -19.30 -6.47
N ARG A 391 -5.93 -20.51 -6.81
CA ARG A 391 -4.54 -20.94 -7.03
C ARG A 391 -4.38 -21.43 -8.48
N ILE A 392 -3.16 -21.59 -8.99
CA ILE A 392 -2.94 -22.28 -10.27
C ILE A 392 -3.52 -23.70 -10.17
N ALA A 393 -4.36 -24.05 -11.14
CA ALA A 393 -5.05 -25.34 -11.18
C ALA A 393 -4.07 -26.49 -11.42
N GLY A 394 -4.29 -27.62 -10.74
CA GLY A 394 -3.50 -28.83 -10.94
C GLY A 394 -2.07 -28.79 -10.39
N ARG A 395 -1.74 -27.84 -9.49
CA ARG A 395 -0.50 -27.91 -8.71
C ARG A 395 -0.46 -29.16 -7.82
N GLU A 396 0.74 -29.68 -7.61
CA GLU A 396 0.98 -30.80 -6.69
C GLU A 396 0.72 -30.39 -5.23
N LYS A 397 0.43 -31.39 -4.39
CA LYS A 397 0.21 -31.18 -2.96
C LYS A 397 1.44 -30.53 -2.32
N ASP A 398 1.26 -29.37 -1.70
CA ASP A 398 2.30 -28.76 -0.88
C ASP A 398 2.09 -29.13 0.60
N LEU A 399 2.75 -30.20 1.05
CA LEU A 399 2.70 -30.63 2.45
C LEU A 399 3.41 -29.65 3.40
N HIS A 400 4.17 -28.68 2.88
CA HIS A 400 4.82 -27.64 3.66
C HIS A 400 3.95 -26.38 3.86
N SER A 401 2.78 -26.32 3.22
CA SER A 401 1.79 -25.29 3.49
C SER A 401 1.36 -25.28 4.96
N ARG A 402 0.94 -24.11 5.45
CA ARG A 402 0.71 -23.85 6.88
C ARG A 402 -0.67 -24.28 7.33
N THR A 403 -1.66 -24.23 6.45
CA THR A 403 -3.05 -24.61 6.77
C THR A 403 -3.37 -26.01 6.24
N ASP A 404 -4.28 -26.72 6.90
CA ASP A 404 -4.75 -28.02 6.40
C ASP A 404 -5.60 -27.88 5.13
N PHE A 405 -6.17 -26.69 4.91
CA PHE A 405 -6.85 -26.31 3.67
C PHE A 405 -5.89 -26.24 2.49
N ASP A 406 -4.75 -25.56 2.64
CA ASP A 406 -3.73 -25.41 1.59
C ASP A 406 -2.95 -26.70 1.34
N LYS A 407 -2.87 -27.60 2.34
CA LYS A 407 -2.37 -28.98 2.18
C LYS A 407 -3.38 -29.91 1.47
N GLY A 408 -4.59 -29.43 1.15
CA GLY A 408 -5.67 -30.21 0.55
C GLY A 408 -6.06 -31.44 1.38
N ILE A 409 -6.02 -31.29 2.71
CA ILE A 409 -6.52 -32.27 3.67
C ILE A 409 -8.04 -32.12 3.83
N LEU A 410 -8.56 -30.90 3.65
CA LEU A 410 -9.98 -30.60 3.80
C LEU A 410 -10.76 -30.89 2.50
N PRO A 411 -11.96 -31.49 2.57
CA PRO A 411 -12.77 -31.87 1.40
C PRO A 411 -13.01 -30.73 0.41
N GLU A 412 -13.21 -29.52 0.91
CA GLU A 412 -13.51 -28.32 0.14
C GLU A 412 -12.33 -27.79 -0.69
N ASN A 413 -11.11 -28.34 -0.54
CA ASN A 413 -9.94 -27.99 -1.35
C ASN A 413 -9.05 -29.20 -1.70
N GLU A 414 -9.64 -30.40 -1.86
CA GLU A 414 -8.90 -31.62 -2.24
C GLU A 414 -8.19 -31.51 -3.60
N MET A 415 -8.67 -30.62 -4.47
CA MET A 415 -8.11 -30.37 -5.81
C MET A 415 -7.07 -29.24 -5.84
N PHE A 416 -6.75 -28.61 -4.70
CA PHE A 416 -5.73 -27.55 -4.58
C PHE A 416 -6.00 -26.31 -5.43
N ASN A 417 -7.24 -26.09 -5.82
CA ASN A 417 -7.66 -24.96 -6.66
C ASN A 417 -7.69 -23.63 -5.88
N TYR A 418 -7.63 -23.67 -4.55
CA TYR A 418 -7.69 -22.48 -3.71
C TYR A 418 -6.52 -22.42 -2.73
N THR A 419 -6.24 -21.21 -2.26
CA THR A 419 -5.33 -20.95 -1.14
C THR A 419 -6.01 -20.09 -0.10
N ALA A 420 -5.68 -20.29 1.18
CA ALA A 420 -6.04 -19.38 2.27
C ALA A 420 -4.81 -18.63 2.81
N GLU A 421 -3.70 -18.61 2.07
CA GLU A 421 -2.42 -18.04 2.50
C GLU A 421 -2.00 -16.76 1.79
N PHE A 422 -2.82 -16.26 0.84
CA PHE A 422 -2.55 -15.03 0.13
C PHE A 422 -2.68 -13.80 1.06
N THR A 423 -1.71 -12.89 1.01
CA THR A 423 -1.63 -11.74 1.92
C THR A 423 -0.76 -10.63 1.32
N GLY A 424 -0.48 -9.57 2.08
CA GLY A 424 0.32 -8.44 1.61
C GLY A 424 -0.54 -7.27 1.14
N THR A 425 0.09 -6.16 0.81
CA THR A 425 -0.52 -5.09 0.01
C THR A 425 -0.93 -5.58 -1.38
N SER A 426 -0.35 -6.70 -1.84
CA SER A 426 -0.79 -7.46 -3.02
C SER A 426 -2.19 -8.03 -2.92
N ALA A 427 -2.71 -8.24 -1.71
CA ALA A 427 -4.12 -8.57 -1.48
C ALA A 427 -4.99 -7.30 -1.29
N ALA A 428 -4.42 -6.22 -0.78
CA ALA A 428 -5.14 -4.97 -0.59
C ALA A 428 -5.47 -4.28 -1.92
N ALA A 429 -4.54 -4.23 -2.88
CA ALA A 429 -4.77 -3.65 -4.20
C ALA A 429 -5.96 -4.30 -4.95
N PRO A 430 -6.05 -5.63 -5.13
CA PRO A 430 -7.21 -6.26 -5.77
C PRO A 430 -8.52 -6.05 -5.01
N SER A 431 -8.45 -5.86 -3.69
CA SER A 431 -9.62 -5.49 -2.90
C SER A 431 -10.24 -4.15 -3.34
N ILE A 432 -9.40 -3.16 -3.62
CA ILE A 432 -9.81 -1.85 -4.12
C ILE A 432 -10.21 -1.94 -5.60
N THR A 433 -9.44 -2.66 -6.42
CA THR A 433 -9.77 -2.87 -7.84
C THR A 433 -11.16 -3.48 -8.02
N GLY A 434 -11.51 -4.51 -7.23
CA GLY A 434 -12.83 -5.14 -7.29
C GLY A 434 -13.95 -4.15 -6.94
N VAL A 435 -13.79 -3.35 -5.88
CA VAL A 435 -14.80 -2.35 -5.49
C VAL A 435 -14.95 -1.26 -6.56
N ILE A 436 -13.85 -0.78 -7.15
CA ILE A 436 -13.92 0.19 -8.26
C ILE A 436 -14.65 -0.41 -9.47
N ALA A 437 -14.44 -1.69 -9.78
CA ALA A 437 -15.18 -2.34 -10.86
C ALA A 437 -16.71 -2.33 -10.60
N LEU A 438 -17.15 -2.57 -9.36
CA LEU A 438 -18.55 -2.45 -8.99
C LEU A 438 -19.06 -1.00 -9.12
N MET A 439 -18.25 -0.02 -8.73
CA MET A 439 -18.60 1.40 -8.88
C MET A 439 -18.77 1.80 -10.35
N LEU A 440 -17.88 1.33 -11.23
CA LEU A 440 -17.91 1.64 -12.67
C LEU A 440 -19.07 0.94 -13.39
N GLU A 441 -19.47 -0.27 -12.97
CA GLU A 441 -20.72 -0.87 -13.45
C GLU A 441 -21.93 -0.05 -13.01
N ALA A 442 -21.93 0.37 -11.74
CA ALA A 442 -23.03 1.14 -11.17
C ALA A 442 -23.19 2.53 -11.80
N ASN A 443 -22.08 3.18 -12.14
CA ASN A 443 -22.06 4.44 -12.86
C ASN A 443 -20.87 4.49 -13.85
N PRO A 444 -21.11 4.13 -15.13
CA PRO A 444 -20.06 4.11 -16.16
C PRO A 444 -19.50 5.49 -16.54
N LYS A 445 -20.09 6.59 -16.04
CA LYS A 445 -19.65 7.96 -16.34
C LYS A 445 -18.60 8.49 -15.37
N LEU A 446 -18.25 7.74 -14.34
CA LEU A 446 -17.26 8.17 -13.36
C LEU A 446 -15.88 8.28 -14.01
N SER A 447 -15.26 9.45 -13.90
CA SER A 447 -13.83 9.62 -14.21
C SER A 447 -12.96 9.06 -13.09
N PHE A 448 -11.65 8.97 -13.34
CA PHE A 448 -10.65 8.67 -12.30
C PHE A 448 -10.75 9.59 -11.08
N ARG A 449 -10.97 10.89 -11.32
CA ARG A 449 -11.08 11.90 -10.26
C ARG A 449 -12.35 11.67 -9.44
N ASP A 450 -13.47 11.33 -10.10
CA ASP A 450 -14.72 10.98 -9.42
C ASP A 450 -14.57 9.72 -8.57
N VAL A 451 -13.89 8.69 -9.09
CA VAL A 451 -13.59 7.47 -8.31
C VAL A 451 -12.76 7.83 -7.08
N LYS A 452 -11.66 8.56 -7.22
CA LYS A 452 -10.84 9.00 -6.08
C LYS A 452 -11.65 9.79 -5.07
N TYR A 453 -12.48 10.73 -5.53
CA TYR A 453 -13.36 11.55 -4.69
C TYR A 453 -14.33 10.69 -3.88
N ILE A 454 -15.08 9.81 -4.55
CA ILE A 454 -16.05 8.93 -3.87
C ILE A 454 -15.33 8.07 -2.83
N LEU A 455 -14.22 7.43 -3.22
CA LEU A 455 -13.41 6.62 -2.31
C LEU A 455 -12.97 7.39 -1.06
N ALA A 456 -12.52 8.63 -1.22
CA ALA A 456 -12.12 9.48 -0.09
C ALA A 456 -13.30 9.88 0.81
N LYS A 457 -14.47 10.19 0.22
CA LYS A 457 -15.67 10.63 0.95
C LYS A 457 -16.40 9.50 1.66
N THR A 458 -16.25 8.26 1.20
CA THR A 458 -16.98 7.11 1.76
C THR A 458 -16.11 6.21 2.63
N ALA A 459 -14.79 6.42 2.64
CA ALA A 459 -13.87 5.65 3.46
C ALA A 459 -14.27 5.65 4.95
N ASN A 460 -14.13 4.48 5.57
CA ASN A 460 -14.56 4.22 6.93
C ASN A 460 -13.35 4.23 7.87
N LYS A 461 -13.21 5.30 8.64
CA LYS A 461 -12.18 5.40 9.69
C LYS A 461 -12.60 4.77 11.02
N ASP A 462 -13.90 4.59 11.25
CA ASP A 462 -14.44 4.13 12.55
C ASP A 462 -14.22 2.63 12.76
N LYS A 463 -14.05 1.88 11.66
CA LYS A 463 -13.62 0.46 11.69
C LYS A 463 -12.12 0.29 11.94
N LEU A 464 -11.34 1.37 11.92
CA LEU A 464 -9.89 1.32 12.08
C LEU A 464 -9.52 1.57 13.54
N THR A 465 -8.55 0.83 14.05
CA THR A 465 -7.97 1.09 15.37
C THR A 465 -6.69 1.91 15.19
N PRO A 466 -6.66 3.19 15.60
CA PRO A 466 -5.45 4.00 15.52
C PRO A 466 -4.54 3.65 16.70
N ASP A 467 -3.51 2.84 16.43
CA ASP A 467 -2.12 2.95 16.92
C ASP A 467 -1.40 1.59 16.79
N PRO A 468 -0.80 1.33 15.62
CA PRO A 468 0.29 0.38 15.51
C PRO A 468 1.55 1.15 15.14
N LYS A 469 2.13 1.91 16.07
CA LYS A 469 3.54 2.35 15.95
C LYS A 469 4.38 1.15 15.48
N PRO A 470 5.09 1.23 14.34
CA PRO A 470 5.81 0.08 13.80
C PRO A 470 6.79 -0.50 14.82
N SER A 471 6.89 -1.82 14.90
CA SER A 471 7.72 -2.49 15.92
C SER A 471 9.20 -2.10 15.85
N CYS A 472 9.70 -1.87 14.64
CA CYS A 472 11.05 -1.34 14.42
C CYS A 472 11.23 0.06 15.01
N ILE A 473 10.21 0.91 15.01
CA ILE A 473 10.28 2.22 15.68
C ILE A 473 10.33 2.05 17.19
N LYS A 474 9.49 1.17 17.77
CA LYS A 474 9.56 0.84 19.21
C LYS A 474 10.96 0.34 19.62
N ILE A 475 11.69 -0.30 18.71
CA ILE A 475 13.08 -0.73 18.93
C ILE A 475 14.04 0.45 18.87
N LEU A 476 13.90 1.32 17.87
CA LEU A 476 14.77 2.49 17.73
C LEU A 476 14.58 3.50 18.87
N GLU A 477 13.41 3.52 19.52
CA GLU A 477 13.21 4.28 20.76
C GLU A 477 14.10 3.79 21.91
N LYS A 478 14.47 2.51 21.92
CA LYS A 478 15.27 1.89 22.99
C LYS A 478 16.77 1.90 22.69
N ILE A 479 17.14 1.64 21.44
CA ILE A 479 18.53 1.41 21.05
C ILE A 479 18.99 2.24 19.84
N GLY A 480 18.13 3.08 19.28
CA GLY A 480 18.48 3.95 18.16
C GLY A 480 19.30 5.16 18.62
N GLU A 481 20.15 5.66 17.73
CA GLU A 481 20.97 6.86 17.95
C GLU A 481 20.20 8.13 17.54
N PHE A 482 19.02 8.32 18.15
CA PHE A 482 18.16 9.46 17.88
C PHE A 482 17.91 10.28 19.14
N ASN A 483 17.63 11.58 18.95
CA ASN A 483 17.28 12.46 20.06
C ASN A 483 15.84 12.21 20.56
N ASN A 484 15.48 12.84 21.67
CA ASN A 484 14.20 12.60 22.36
C ASN A 484 12.95 12.90 21.52
N SER A 485 13.05 13.72 20.48
CA SER A 485 11.90 14.09 19.64
C SER A 485 11.64 13.13 18.47
N PHE A 486 12.49 12.12 18.31
CA PHE A 486 12.38 11.08 17.29
C PHE A 486 11.00 10.38 17.27
N SER A 487 10.54 9.97 18.46
CA SER A 487 9.33 9.18 18.61
C SER A 487 8.04 9.97 18.43
N GLU A 488 8.09 11.30 18.58
CA GLU A 488 6.91 12.17 18.56
C GLU A 488 6.18 12.10 17.22
N LEU A 489 6.92 12.07 16.11
CA LEU A 489 6.33 11.98 14.75
C LEU A 489 5.62 10.64 14.52
N TRP A 490 6.04 9.58 15.20
CA TRP A 490 5.49 8.24 15.04
C TRP A 490 4.21 7.99 15.86
N ASN A 491 3.91 8.85 16.84
CA ASN A 491 2.67 8.83 17.62
C ASN A 491 1.53 9.52 16.85
N LYS A 492 1.22 9.01 15.66
CA LYS A 492 0.32 9.69 14.72
C LYS A 492 -1.15 9.41 15.01
N GLY A 493 -1.93 10.49 15.08
CA GLY A 493 -3.38 10.46 15.04
C GLY A 493 -3.92 10.84 13.65
N TRP A 494 -5.24 10.74 13.50
CA TRP A 494 -5.95 11.28 12.34
C TRP A 494 -5.79 12.79 12.29
N THR A 495 -5.46 13.32 11.10
CA THR A 495 -5.47 14.76 10.82
C THR A 495 -6.78 15.10 10.11
N VAL A 496 -7.50 16.12 10.57
CA VAL A 496 -8.61 16.71 9.83
C VAL A 496 -8.10 17.98 9.19
N ASN A 497 -8.15 18.03 7.87
CA ASN A 497 -7.64 19.14 7.10
C ASN A 497 -8.67 20.30 7.06
N ALA A 498 -8.30 21.46 6.52
CA ALA A 498 -9.14 22.64 6.53
C ALA A 498 -10.40 22.51 5.65
N ALA A 499 -10.42 21.56 4.72
CA ALA A 499 -11.60 21.20 3.92
C ALA A 499 -12.50 20.16 4.64
N GLY A 500 -12.14 19.73 5.86
CA GLY A 500 -12.90 18.77 6.67
C GLY A 500 -12.59 17.31 6.37
N ASN A 501 -11.60 17.01 5.51
CA ASN A 501 -11.23 15.64 5.18
C ASN A 501 -10.34 15.05 6.27
N SER A 502 -10.70 13.85 6.77
CA SER A 502 -9.86 13.08 7.70
C SER A 502 -8.83 12.26 6.92
N PHE A 503 -7.56 12.33 7.34
CA PHE A 503 -6.46 11.64 6.68
C PHE A 503 -5.46 11.07 7.69
N HIS A 504 -4.84 9.93 7.35
CA HIS A 504 -3.81 9.28 8.15
C HIS A 504 -2.76 8.62 7.25
N ASN A 505 -1.45 8.83 7.50
CA ASN A 505 -0.39 8.30 6.63
C ASN A 505 -0.31 6.76 6.57
N TYR A 506 -0.95 6.05 7.50
CA TYR A 506 -1.00 4.58 7.45
C TYR A 506 -2.25 4.10 6.70
N TYR A 507 -3.33 4.88 6.75
CA TYR A 507 -4.66 4.45 6.33
C TYR A 507 -5.22 5.22 5.12
N GLY A 508 -4.53 6.26 4.66
CA GLY A 508 -5.08 7.23 3.71
C GLY A 508 -6.33 7.90 4.28
N PHE A 509 -7.40 7.97 3.49
CA PHE A 509 -8.71 8.43 3.95
C PHE A 509 -9.47 7.42 4.83
N GLY A 510 -9.05 6.15 4.86
CA GLY A 510 -9.66 5.10 5.69
C GLY A 510 -9.79 3.75 4.98
N LEU A 511 -10.56 2.85 5.59
CA LEU A 511 -10.89 1.55 5.00
C LEU A 511 -11.95 1.74 3.91
N ILE A 512 -11.79 1.05 2.78
CA ILE A 512 -12.81 1.00 1.74
C ILE A 512 -14.19 0.55 2.26
N ASP A 513 -15.25 1.23 1.81
CA ASP A 513 -16.64 0.92 2.15
C ASP A 513 -17.44 0.83 0.84
N ALA A 514 -17.61 -0.40 0.33
CA ALA A 514 -18.14 -0.63 -1.00
C ALA A 514 -19.59 -0.21 -1.14
N ASP A 515 -20.44 -0.52 -0.16
CA ASP A 515 -21.84 -0.10 -0.14
C ASP A 515 -21.94 1.43 -0.20
N LYS A 516 -21.26 2.17 0.67
CA LYS A 516 -21.30 3.64 0.64
C LYS A 516 -20.76 4.21 -0.67
N ALA A 517 -19.67 3.66 -1.19
CA ALA A 517 -19.07 4.10 -2.46
C ALA A 517 -20.05 3.94 -3.63
N ILE A 518 -20.68 2.77 -3.74
CA ILE A 518 -21.67 2.48 -4.78
C ILE A 518 -22.91 3.36 -4.62
N GLN A 519 -23.43 3.50 -3.39
CA GLN A 519 -24.59 4.35 -3.12
C GLN A 519 -24.31 5.81 -3.50
N MET A 520 -23.13 6.33 -3.17
CA MET A 520 -22.74 7.68 -3.57
C MET A 520 -22.62 7.82 -5.09
N ALA A 521 -22.17 6.77 -5.80
CA ALA A 521 -22.04 6.77 -7.26
C ALA A 521 -23.38 6.83 -8.01
N ILE A 522 -24.46 6.26 -7.46
CA ILE A 522 -25.75 6.12 -8.17
C ILE A 522 -26.83 7.11 -7.72
N ASN A 523 -26.73 7.66 -6.51
CA ASN A 523 -27.78 8.51 -5.94
C ASN A 523 -27.68 9.97 -6.41
N ASN A 524 -28.08 10.22 -7.68
CA ASN A 524 -28.03 11.54 -8.33
C ASN A 524 -26.63 12.17 -8.27
N TYR A 525 -25.58 11.35 -8.39
CA TYR A 525 -24.20 11.81 -8.36
C TYR A 525 -23.94 12.89 -9.42
N LYS A 526 -23.40 14.01 -8.97
CA LYS A 526 -22.89 15.07 -9.84
C LYS A 526 -21.40 15.20 -9.59
N SER A 527 -20.61 15.07 -10.65
CA SER A 527 -19.16 15.22 -10.55
C SER A 527 -18.82 16.61 -10.00
N PRO A 528 -18.05 16.71 -8.90
CA PRO A 528 -17.55 18.02 -8.43
C PRO A 528 -16.54 18.63 -9.41
N PHE A 529 -16.09 17.84 -10.39
CA PHE A 529 -15.06 18.20 -11.36
C PHE A 529 -15.62 18.55 -12.75
N GLU A 530 -16.95 18.57 -12.90
CA GLU A 530 -17.61 18.92 -14.16
C GLU A 530 -17.13 20.31 -14.64
N ASN A 531 -16.56 20.36 -15.85
CA ASN A 531 -15.96 21.56 -16.44
C ASN A 531 -14.78 22.18 -15.64
N LYS A 532 -14.15 21.41 -14.75
CA LYS A 532 -13.00 21.84 -13.93
C LYS A 532 -11.79 20.95 -14.22
N PRO A 533 -11.04 21.20 -15.31
CA PRO A 533 -9.88 20.39 -15.66
C PRO A 533 -8.81 20.47 -14.56
N SER A 534 -8.11 19.36 -14.35
CA SER A 534 -6.99 19.32 -13.41
C SER A 534 -5.72 19.91 -14.06
N GLU A 535 -5.11 20.85 -13.35
CA GLU A 535 -3.88 21.56 -13.70
C GLU A 535 -2.78 21.22 -12.70
N GLU A 536 -1.54 21.39 -13.16
CA GLU A 536 -0.33 21.15 -12.37
C GLU A 536 0.50 22.44 -12.37
N LYS A 537 0.95 22.86 -11.19
CA LYS A 537 1.64 24.15 -11.00
C LYS A 537 2.82 24.00 -10.04
N TRP A 538 4.00 24.42 -10.53
CA TRP A 538 5.26 24.34 -9.81
C TRP A 538 5.63 25.68 -9.16
N TYR A 539 6.02 25.62 -7.89
CA TYR A 539 6.56 26.73 -7.11
C TYR A 539 7.89 26.32 -6.51
N LYS A 540 8.86 27.23 -6.52
CA LYS A 540 10.26 26.92 -6.21
C LYS A 540 10.78 27.89 -5.19
N SER A 541 11.58 27.40 -4.25
CA SER A 541 12.21 28.27 -3.26
C SER A 541 13.31 29.14 -3.85
N GLY A 542 13.84 28.79 -5.03
CA GLY A 542 15.14 29.26 -5.49
C GLY A 542 16.28 28.59 -4.71
N ASN A 543 17.52 28.90 -5.10
CA ASN A 543 18.70 28.38 -4.45
C ASN A 543 18.97 29.11 -3.12
N MET A 544 19.10 28.35 -2.01
CA MET A 544 19.30 28.92 -0.67
C MET A 544 20.65 29.62 -0.51
N GLN A 545 21.71 29.15 -1.18
CA GLN A 545 23.02 29.80 -1.19
C GLN A 545 22.93 31.21 -1.79
N GLU A 546 22.16 31.37 -2.87
CA GLU A 546 21.94 32.67 -3.52
C GLU A 546 21.07 33.58 -2.65
N LEU A 547 20.01 33.04 -2.05
CA LEU A 547 19.05 33.82 -1.25
C LEU A 547 19.58 34.24 0.12
N LEU A 548 20.37 33.38 0.77
CA LEU A 548 20.83 33.57 2.16
C LEU A 548 22.34 33.84 2.25
N GLY A 549 23.07 33.81 1.14
CA GLY A 549 24.53 33.87 1.11
C GLY A 549 25.22 32.61 1.64
N ARG A 550 24.45 31.59 2.04
CA ARG A 550 24.91 30.28 2.52
C ARG A 550 23.80 29.23 2.44
N GLU A 551 24.14 27.97 2.23
CA GLU A 551 23.22 26.86 2.48
C GLU A 551 23.01 26.66 4.00
N PRO A 552 21.75 26.62 4.49
CA PRO A 552 21.46 26.32 5.88
C PRO A 552 22.05 24.97 6.32
N ARG A 553 22.90 25.00 7.35
CA ARG A 553 23.43 23.81 8.03
C ARG A 553 22.58 23.48 9.25
N ILE A 554 21.95 22.31 9.23
CA ILE A 554 20.98 21.88 10.25
C ILE A 554 21.65 20.83 11.14
N GLN A 555 22.11 21.28 12.30
CA GLN A 555 22.78 20.44 13.29
C GLN A 555 21.82 19.41 13.91
N ALA A 556 22.39 18.31 14.42
CA ALA A 556 21.65 17.31 15.19
C ALA A 556 20.84 17.97 16.34
N GLY A 557 19.56 17.62 16.44
CA GLY A 557 18.62 18.22 17.41
C GLY A 557 17.91 19.48 16.95
N ASN A 558 18.36 20.11 15.86
CA ASN A 558 17.80 21.36 15.38
C ASN A 558 16.84 21.15 14.20
N SER A 559 16.01 22.17 13.97
CA SER A 559 15.10 22.27 12.82
C SER A 559 15.36 23.55 12.04
N PHE A 560 15.00 23.53 10.76
CA PHE A 560 14.95 24.69 9.88
C PHE A 560 13.61 24.70 9.15
N PHE A 561 13.12 25.88 8.80
CA PHE A 561 11.92 26.01 7.98
C PHE A 561 12.14 27.08 6.90
N HIS A 562 11.41 26.91 5.80
CA HIS A 562 11.35 27.89 4.71
C HIS A 562 9.92 27.97 4.18
N GLU A 563 9.52 29.13 3.66
CA GLU A 563 8.20 29.37 3.10
C GLU A 563 8.25 29.70 1.62
N ILE A 564 7.30 29.19 0.84
CA ILE A 564 7.03 29.63 -0.53
C ILE A 564 5.64 30.25 -0.54
N GLU A 565 5.51 31.41 -1.18
CA GLU A 565 4.22 32.06 -1.43
C GLU A 565 3.56 31.45 -2.67
N VAL A 566 2.34 30.94 -2.52
CA VAL A 566 1.52 30.44 -3.62
C VAL A 566 0.41 31.47 -3.90
N PRO A 567 0.48 32.26 -4.97
CA PRO A 567 -0.50 33.30 -5.25
C PRO A 567 -1.83 32.76 -5.81
N ASP A 568 -1.80 31.59 -6.46
CA ASP A 568 -2.94 31.04 -7.18
C ASP A 568 -3.90 30.28 -6.26
N GLU A 569 -5.19 30.48 -6.50
CA GLU A 569 -6.26 29.70 -5.87
C GLU A 569 -6.52 28.42 -6.67
N THR A 570 -6.06 27.29 -6.13
CA THR A 570 -6.31 25.94 -6.65
C THR A 570 -6.94 25.11 -5.53
N ILE A 571 -8.03 24.41 -5.83
CA ILE A 571 -8.57 23.35 -4.97
C ILE A 571 -7.71 22.11 -5.17
N ILE A 572 -7.01 21.72 -4.11
CA ILE A 572 -5.94 20.71 -4.17
C ILE A 572 -6.53 19.30 -4.36
N GLU A 573 -5.95 18.53 -5.28
CA GLU A 573 -6.19 17.10 -5.43
C GLU A 573 -5.02 16.26 -4.93
N ALA A 574 -3.79 16.77 -5.08
CA ALA A 574 -2.57 16.24 -4.47
C ALA A 574 -1.50 17.32 -4.47
N ILE A 575 -0.49 17.16 -3.62
CA ILE A 575 0.77 17.92 -3.74
C ILE A 575 1.95 16.97 -3.86
N GLN A 576 3.03 17.46 -4.46
CA GLN A 576 4.34 16.83 -4.39
C GLN A 576 5.38 17.84 -3.92
N VAL A 577 6.31 17.39 -3.09
CA VAL A 577 7.34 18.23 -2.47
C VAL A 577 8.69 17.60 -2.72
N THR A 578 9.59 18.34 -3.37
CA THR A 578 10.94 17.89 -3.68
C THR A 578 11.95 18.70 -2.87
N PRO A 579 12.44 18.19 -1.73
CA PRO A 579 13.51 18.86 -0.98
C PRO A 579 14.89 18.49 -1.54
N TYR A 580 15.75 19.49 -1.67
CA TYR A 580 17.15 19.32 -2.06
C TYR A 580 18.04 19.56 -0.85
N PHE A 581 18.77 18.53 -0.42
CA PHE A 581 19.71 18.64 0.69
C PHE A 581 20.87 17.67 0.53
N ASP A 582 21.93 17.81 1.33
CA ASP A 582 23.04 16.87 1.46
C ASP A 582 23.17 16.41 2.92
N ALA A 583 23.24 15.10 3.16
CA ALA A 583 23.20 14.52 4.50
C ALA A 583 24.09 13.28 4.64
N TYR A 584 24.89 13.25 5.72
CA TYR A 584 25.73 12.08 6.05
C TYR A 584 24.99 10.98 6.82
N LYS A 585 24.04 11.36 7.69
CA LYS A 585 23.11 10.45 8.40
C LYS A 585 21.68 10.78 8.01
N ALA A 586 21.25 10.23 6.88
CA ALA A 586 19.98 10.53 6.23
C ALA A 586 18.78 9.89 6.95
N ASP A 587 18.98 8.75 7.61
CA ASP A 587 17.88 8.04 8.26
C ASP A 587 17.24 8.87 9.37
N GLY A 588 18.00 9.71 10.07
CA GLY A 588 17.51 10.61 11.13
C GLY A 588 16.80 11.87 10.64
N ILE A 589 16.59 12.10 9.35
CA ILE A 589 15.98 13.36 8.85
C ILE A 589 14.46 13.21 8.72
N SER A 590 13.71 14.21 9.19
CA SER A 590 12.30 14.38 8.84
C SER A 590 12.08 15.52 7.85
N VAL A 591 11.11 15.31 6.97
CA VAL A 591 10.58 16.32 6.05
C VAL A 591 9.09 16.45 6.29
N GLU A 592 8.66 17.65 6.62
CA GLU A 592 7.30 18.00 6.99
C GLU A 592 6.84 19.20 6.16
N ILE A 593 5.53 19.28 5.87
CA ILE A 593 4.94 20.39 5.10
C ILE A 593 3.67 20.87 5.80
N ILE A 594 3.52 22.20 5.88
CA ILE A 594 2.34 22.87 6.43
C ILE A 594 1.69 23.72 5.33
N SER A 595 0.38 23.55 5.14
CA SER A 595 -0.41 24.35 4.19
C SER A 595 -0.73 25.74 4.74
N PRO A 596 -1.15 26.71 3.89
CA PRO A 596 -1.56 28.04 4.34
C PRO A 596 -2.68 28.03 5.40
N SER A 597 -3.51 26.98 5.38
CA SER A 597 -4.59 26.80 6.34
C SER A 597 -4.15 26.14 7.66
N GLY A 598 -2.87 25.79 7.79
CA GLY A 598 -2.29 25.20 9.00
C GLY A 598 -2.33 23.67 9.07
N THR A 599 -2.83 22.98 8.05
CA THR A 599 -2.79 21.51 7.98
C THR A 599 -1.35 21.04 7.89
N HIS A 600 -1.03 19.95 8.59
CA HIS A 600 0.32 19.42 8.71
C HIS A 600 0.43 18.00 8.13
N SER A 601 1.48 17.74 7.35
CA SER A 601 1.81 16.41 6.82
C SER A 601 3.29 16.11 6.94
N THR A 602 3.64 15.02 7.61
CA THR A 602 4.98 14.43 7.57
C THR A 602 5.13 13.62 6.27
N LEU A 603 6.12 13.97 5.45
CA LEU A 603 6.42 13.33 4.17
C LEU A 603 7.46 12.21 4.36
N LEU A 604 8.57 12.55 5.00
CA LEU A 604 9.65 11.65 5.37
C LEU A 604 9.74 11.58 6.90
N TYR A 605 9.63 10.37 7.45
CA TYR A 605 9.77 10.14 8.89
C TYR A 605 11.22 9.82 9.24
N PRO A 606 11.72 10.20 10.43
CA PRO A 606 13.06 9.80 10.86
C PRO A 606 13.10 8.32 11.24
N GLY A 607 14.28 7.72 11.23
CA GLY A 607 14.51 6.29 11.44
C GLY A 607 13.93 5.46 10.31
N ASN A 608 14.00 5.96 9.07
CA ASN A 608 13.51 5.30 7.86
C ASN A 608 14.62 4.48 7.17
N SER A 609 14.30 3.78 6.09
CA SER A 609 15.23 2.89 5.39
C SER A 609 16.41 3.55 4.64
N LEU A 610 16.54 4.89 4.68
CA LEU A 610 17.72 5.58 4.16
C LEU A 610 19.02 5.22 4.89
N ILE A 611 18.96 4.49 6.01
CA ILE A 611 20.15 3.93 6.68
C ILE A 611 21.01 3.08 5.73
N LYS A 612 20.44 2.51 4.65
CA LYS A 612 21.23 1.79 3.64
C LYS A 612 22.35 2.66 3.04
N PHE A 613 22.09 3.96 2.86
CA PHE A 613 23.09 4.92 2.36
C PHE A 613 24.12 5.23 3.44
N ASP A 614 23.67 5.46 4.67
CA ASP A 614 24.55 5.77 5.82
C ASP A 614 25.54 4.62 6.09
N GLN A 615 25.09 3.37 5.91
CA GLN A 615 25.91 2.15 6.06
C GLN A 615 26.74 1.82 4.82
N LYS A 616 26.60 2.58 3.73
CA LYS A 616 27.24 2.31 2.43
C LYS A 616 26.97 0.88 1.94
N VAL A 617 25.80 0.34 2.28
CA VAL A 617 25.31 -0.95 1.78
C VAL A 617 25.08 -0.87 0.28
N THR A 618 24.69 0.31 -0.20
CA THR A 618 24.46 0.61 -1.61
C THR A 618 25.65 1.37 -2.21
N GLY A 619 25.97 1.11 -3.48
CA GLY A 619 26.86 1.99 -4.28
C GLY A 619 26.19 3.30 -4.71
N ALA A 620 24.89 3.43 -4.44
CA ALA A 620 24.06 4.59 -4.67
C ALA A 620 24.37 5.72 -3.67
N GLN A 621 24.36 6.97 -4.13
CA GLN A 621 24.52 8.16 -3.28
C GLN A 621 23.15 8.81 -3.03
N TYR A 622 22.88 9.12 -1.77
CA TYR A 622 21.87 10.08 -1.34
C TYR A 622 22.60 11.35 -0.87
N PRO A 623 22.02 12.56 -1.03
CA PRO A 623 20.66 12.86 -1.52
C PRO A 623 20.58 13.51 -2.90
N ALA A 624 19.36 13.93 -3.29
CA ALA A 624 19.11 14.99 -4.26
C ALA A 624 19.75 16.31 -3.77
N ASN A 625 21.07 16.37 -3.81
CA ASN A 625 21.88 17.48 -3.31
C ASN A 625 22.04 18.59 -4.33
N PHE A 626 21.79 18.29 -5.61
CA PHE A 626 21.87 19.26 -6.68
C PHE A 626 20.50 19.82 -7.02
N TYR A 627 20.30 21.10 -6.73
CA TYR A 627 19.12 21.82 -7.19
C TYR A 627 19.13 21.92 -8.72
N ASP A 628 18.14 21.32 -9.36
CA ASP A 628 17.79 21.57 -10.76
C ASP A 628 16.61 22.55 -10.76
N ASP A 629 16.62 23.58 -11.60
CA ASP A 629 15.47 24.49 -11.72
C ASP A 629 14.37 23.94 -12.66
N LYS A 630 14.59 22.82 -13.35
CA LYS A 630 13.56 22.21 -14.21
C LYS A 630 12.41 21.61 -13.40
N ASP A 631 11.20 21.73 -13.92
CA ASP A 631 10.05 21.02 -13.36
C ASP A 631 10.24 19.52 -13.63
N SER A 632 10.26 18.72 -12.58
CA SER A 632 10.46 17.26 -12.66
C SER A 632 9.94 16.60 -11.39
N HIS A 633 9.42 15.39 -11.57
CA HIS A 633 8.90 14.54 -10.50
C HIS A 633 10.01 13.78 -9.76
N ASN A 634 11.27 13.93 -10.18
CA ASN A 634 12.41 13.35 -9.48
C ASN A 634 12.51 13.88 -8.04
N ALA A 635 12.83 13.00 -7.11
CA ALA A 635 12.94 13.25 -5.68
C ALA A 635 11.65 13.77 -5.01
N ALA A 636 10.49 13.66 -5.67
CA ALA A 636 9.25 14.27 -5.20
C ALA A 636 8.46 13.37 -4.23
N TYR A 637 8.22 13.86 -3.02
CA TYR A 637 7.35 13.22 -2.03
C TYR A 637 5.91 13.67 -2.18
N THR A 638 4.97 12.72 -2.36
CA THR A 638 3.54 13.04 -2.52
C THR A 638 2.79 13.03 -1.20
N SER A 639 1.84 13.96 -1.03
CA SER A 639 0.88 13.95 0.08
C SER A 639 -0.56 14.20 -0.37
N ASN A 640 -1.47 13.39 0.18
CA ASN A 640 -2.92 13.52 0.00
C ASN A 640 -3.61 14.23 1.17
N ALA A 641 -2.87 14.61 2.23
CA ALA A 641 -3.45 15.20 3.45
C ALA A 641 -4.18 16.54 3.20
N PHE A 642 -3.84 17.22 2.10
CA PHE A 642 -4.33 18.56 1.75
C PHE A 642 -5.52 18.53 0.79
N TYR A 643 -6.10 17.36 0.52
CA TYR A 643 -7.19 17.19 -0.43
C TYR A 643 -8.35 18.17 -0.18
N GLU A 644 -8.75 18.86 -1.24
CA GLU A 644 -9.76 19.93 -1.32
C GLU A 644 -9.48 21.22 -0.55
N GLU A 645 -8.29 21.38 0.06
CA GLU A 645 -7.90 22.69 0.58
C GLU A 645 -7.66 23.69 -0.55
N ASN A 646 -7.78 24.98 -0.24
CA ASN A 646 -7.33 26.04 -1.12
C ASN A 646 -5.80 26.19 -0.99
N SER A 647 -5.10 26.19 -2.12
CA SER A 647 -3.63 26.28 -2.16
C SER A 647 -3.04 27.65 -1.85
N LYS A 648 -3.82 28.73 -1.92
CA LYS A 648 -3.29 30.10 -1.87
C LYS A 648 -2.73 30.46 -0.50
N GLY A 649 -1.55 31.06 -0.51
CA GLY A 649 -0.85 31.59 0.65
C GLY A 649 0.49 30.91 0.90
N LYS A 650 0.95 30.98 2.14
CA LYS A 650 2.28 30.52 2.54
C LYS A 650 2.31 29.03 2.83
N TRP A 651 3.09 28.29 2.04
CA TRP A 651 3.44 26.90 2.31
C TRP A 651 4.77 26.83 3.03
N ARG A 652 4.84 26.08 4.13
CA ARG A 652 6.04 25.96 4.95
C ARG A 652 6.58 24.55 4.93
N ILE A 653 7.81 24.37 4.44
CA ILE A 653 8.58 23.15 4.65
C ILE A 653 9.29 23.23 6.01
N ILE A 654 9.30 22.12 6.76
CA ILE A 654 10.06 21.96 7.98
C ILE A 654 10.99 20.76 7.80
N LEU A 655 12.27 20.99 8.11
CA LEU A 655 13.31 19.97 8.04
C LEU A 655 13.92 19.85 9.43
N LYS A 656 14.01 18.63 9.96
CA LYS A 656 14.54 18.41 11.31
C LYS A 656 15.54 17.26 11.33
N ASN A 657 16.61 17.48 12.08
CA ASN A 657 17.66 16.49 12.28
C ASN A 657 17.42 15.75 13.61
N HIS A 658 16.92 14.52 13.53
CA HIS A 658 16.63 13.68 14.70
C HIS A 658 17.83 12.86 15.19
N ASN A 659 18.97 12.94 14.51
CA ASN A 659 20.19 12.26 14.95
C ASN A 659 20.65 12.79 16.33
N THR A 660 21.35 11.95 17.09
CA THR A 660 22.13 12.41 18.26
C THR A 660 23.41 13.11 17.81
N ILE A 661 23.89 14.06 18.62
CA ILE A 661 25.21 14.67 18.42
C ILE A 661 26.26 13.57 18.61
N ASP A 662 27.09 13.35 17.58
CA ASP A 662 28.30 12.55 17.72
C ASP A 662 29.46 13.48 18.12
N PRO A 663 29.95 13.42 19.37
CA PRO A 663 31.04 14.27 19.84
C PRO A 663 32.37 14.00 19.10
N ASN A 664 32.50 12.85 18.43
CA ASN A 664 33.69 12.45 17.69
C ASN A 664 33.56 12.67 16.18
N ASN A 665 32.38 13.07 15.68
CA ASN A 665 32.12 13.25 14.25
C ASN A 665 31.32 14.53 13.96
N SER A 666 31.99 15.52 13.37
CA SER A 666 31.43 16.83 13.03
C SER A 666 30.45 16.82 11.83
N LEU A 667 30.22 15.66 11.18
CA LEU A 667 29.39 15.54 9.98
C LEU A 667 27.94 15.12 10.24
N THR A 668 27.45 15.20 11.48
CA THR A 668 26.04 14.85 11.80
C THR A 668 25.03 15.91 11.36
N PHE A 669 25.46 17.03 10.76
CA PHE A 669 24.55 18.01 10.15
C PHE A 669 24.12 17.59 8.74
N PHE A 670 23.05 18.22 8.23
CA PHE A 670 22.75 18.21 6.80
C PHE A 670 22.63 19.65 6.25
N GLN A 671 22.93 19.81 4.96
CA GLN A 671 22.90 21.09 4.24
C GLN A 671 21.66 21.17 3.38
N PHE A 672 20.87 22.23 3.50
CA PHE A 672 19.65 22.43 2.70
C PHE A 672 19.90 23.38 1.54
N ALA A 673 19.65 22.93 0.31
CA ALA A 673 19.95 23.69 -0.90
C ALA A 673 18.73 24.42 -1.46
N ALA A 674 17.56 23.77 -1.50
CA ALA A 674 16.32 24.32 -2.07
C ALA A 674 15.15 23.36 -1.85
N TRP A 675 13.94 23.74 -2.22
CA TRP A 675 12.83 22.81 -2.41
C TRP A 675 11.83 23.31 -3.45
N LYS A 676 11.05 22.37 -3.98
CA LYS A 676 9.93 22.64 -4.90
C LYS A 676 8.63 22.11 -4.33
N LEU A 677 7.55 22.78 -4.69
CA LEU A 677 6.18 22.40 -4.43
C LEU A 677 5.44 22.31 -5.76
N ASN A 678 4.97 21.12 -6.10
CA ASN A 678 4.02 20.89 -7.18
C ASN A 678 2.61 20.79 -6.60
N ILE A 679 1.68 21.62 -7.07
CA ILE A 679 0.27 21.55 -6.71
C ILE A 679 -0.51 21.04 -7.91
N ILE A 680 -1.24 19.94 -7.70
CA ILE A 680 -2.15 19.35 -8.68
C ILE A 680 -3.57 19.57 -8.16
N GLY A 681 -4.44 20.12 -8.99
CA GLY A 681 -5.80 20.43 -8.59
C GLY A 681 -6.59 21.15 -9.67
N HIS A 682 -7.66 21.84 -9.27
CA HIS A 682 -8.53 22.54 -10.22
C HIS A 682 -8.97 23.89 -9.66
N LYS A 683 -9.48 24.77 -10.53
CA LYS A 683 -10.05 26.06 -10.10
C LYS A 683 -11.40 25.84 -9.40
N ASN A 684 -11.69 26.66 -8.40
CA ASN A 684 -12.93 26.60 -7.62
C ASN A 684 -14.18 26.80 -8.49
#